data_AF-A0A3B8I4A2-F1
#
_entry.id   AF-A0A3B8I4A2-F1
#
_cell.length_a   1.000
_cell.length_b   1.000
_cell.length_c   1.000
_cell.angle_alpha   90.00
_cell.angle_beta   90.00
_cell.angle_gamma   90.00
#
_symmetry.space_group_name_H-M   'P 1'
#
loop_
_entity.id
_entity.type
_entity.pdbx_description
1 polymer ?
#
loop_
_entity_poly.entity_id
_entity_poly.type
_entity_poly.pdbx_seq_one_letter_code
_entity_poly.pdbx_strand_id
1 'polypeptide(L)'
;MTFDGVNDLFDVADTDDINTGGPYDRKTILVSFRTSTDVTSRQMLYEEGGGVRGLSIYIDQDSLYIGGWNNADDDGGQTTPWPAPGPPTNYTSFLTRPVEPNSNNFLMLQFDFDVEGAAFNGDVRASLNGGVLDEVSGAGRLFRHPGNIAIGAVRDGTVFHDRTGGTGSYYNGNIGEVIVNNVVYNETQRRIVNNYLAAKYNISIPFDYYDHQVAHSYEVMGIGQLSIEDFHNESRGAGVVLMNNPSDLQDNEFLLVGHTGDALSGWVTNEVPDNNTDNFIRLAREWRADETGGDVGTVSLFLDTNELPAPPFGFPINYVLMVDDDGDFTSGAILYQMENLGGGEYRVNDIDLSGDRYFSFGLARQIIEFSEVAANDFEPIATQALEVTLSYIPSQAVSVNYSAVGGDATNGDDYTLADGTVTLEPGNQKATFDLTLINDVEVEDDETILIALSNPSVGVLGANDTLTFTINDEDNARNIQFTNTTGTGSESTASVSIPIEINLVDTANDTKVYYSVTTGTAIGSGVDYTLAADTATILEDSSSVNIDLTIVDDALDELHEILVITLSSPSNANLGTNTTFTYTIEDNDDGPTVAFDTTASKGVEALTAAGILVRLSAPSGQAVTVDYSIDGTTTATNAGIDFDLQTTQLVIPAGVDSILIPFTVFNDFIQENDETVVINLNGATNATLGSITQHTYTISDDDGGFGPDGPGGIGGSTEMSFFLQAKGNWLFTDAGNTNATDGTLIQQWENPSQEGLIAINSTSVTNSEPTYQDLNSAEAVNGNGVMVFDGTADL
;
A
#
# COMPACT_ATOMS: atom_id res chain seq x y z
N MET A 1 -14.82 13.49 -31.37
CA MET A 1 -15.79 14.23 -32.21
C MET A 1 -15.02 14.93 -33.30
N THR A 2 -15.56 14.90 -34.52
CA THR A 2 -15.03 15.60 -35.70
C THR A 2 -16.21 16.32 -36.32
N PHE A 3 -16.11 17.64 -36.44
CA PHE A 3 -17.18 18.53 -36.90
C PHE A 3 -16.71 19.25 -38.17
N ASP A 4 -17.57 19.38 -39.19
CA ASP A 4 -17.21 19.96 -40.49
C ASP A 4 -17.44 21.49 -40.60
N GLY A 5 -18.07 22.09 -39.59
CA GLY A 5 -18.48 23.50 -39.56
C GLY A 5 -19.87 23.80 -40.14
N VAL A 6 -20.70 22.78 -40.40
CA VAL A 6 -21.95 22.91 -41.18
C VAL A 6 -23.11 22.10 -40.58
N ASN A 7 -23.68 22.60 -39.49
CA ASN A 7 -24.90 22.13 -38.80
C ASN A 7 -24.75 20.97 -37.80
N ASP A 8 -23.56 20.39 -37.64
CA ASP A 8 -23.27 19.41 -36.59
C ASP A 8 -23.38 20.02 -35.17
N LEU A 9 -24.02 19.33 -34.22
CA LEU A 9 -23.86 19.60 -32.78
C LEU A 9 -24.05 18.33 -31.94
N PHE A 10 -23.51 18.30 -30.71
CA PHE A 10 -23.81 17.27 -29.72
C PHE A 10 -24.62 17.89 -28.57
N ASP A 11 -25.82 17.37 -28.34
CA ASP A 11 -26.87 17.94 -27.48
C ASP A 11 -26.96 17.24 -26.11
N VAL A 12 -26.59 17.94 -25.03
CA VAL A 12 -26.72 17.46 -23.65
C VAL A 12 -27.91 18.15 -22.97
N ALA A 13 -28.88 17.35 -22.54
CA ALA A 13 -30.15 17.84 -21.99
C ALA A 13 -29.98 18.56 -20.64
N ASP A 14 -30.91 19.47 -20.33
CA ASP A 14 -31.02 20.11 -19.01
C ASP A 14 -31.05 19.07 -17.86
N THR A 15 -30.18 19.23 -16.86
CA THR A 15 -30.15 18.41 -15.62
C THR A 15 -29.95 19.29 -14.39
N ASP A 16 -30.39 18.81 -13.22
CA ASP A 16 -30.23 19.57 -11.98
C ASP A 16 -28.74 19.72 -11.59
N ASP A 17 -27.90 18.74 -11.91
CA ASP A 17 -26.46 18.78 -11.67
C ASP A 17 -25.74 19.74 -12.61
N ILE A 18 -26.14 19.85 -13.88
CA ILE A 18 -25.45 20.74 -14.83
C ILE A 18 -26.04 22.17 -14.78
N ASN A 19 -27.33 22.37 -15.05
CA ASN A 19 -27.88 23.72 -15.28
C ASN A 19 -29.22 24.09 -14.59
N THR A 20 -30.10 23.17 -14.20
CA THR A 20 -31.44 23.51 -13.62
C THR A 20 -31.53 23.56 -12.09
N GLY A 21 -30.65 22.88 -11.38
CA GLY A 21 -30.71 22.71 -9.92
C GLY A 21 -30.08 23.85 -9.12
N GLY A 22 -29.31 24.72 -9.79
CA GLY A 22 -28.54 25.80 -9.18
C GLY A 22 -29.34 26.83 -8.35
N PRO A 23 -28.62 27.69 -7.59
CA PRO A 23 -27.30 28.19 -7.96
C PRO A 23 -26.14 27.22 -7.75
N TYR A 24 -25.21 27.27 -8.69
CA TYR A 24 -23.91 26.62 -8.63
C TYR A 24 -22.90 27.58 -8.00
N ASP A 25 -22.15 27.06 -7.05
CA ASP A 25 -21.11 27.80 -6.33
C ASP A 25 -19.70 27.38 -6.80
N ARG A 26 -19.57 26.21 -7.43
CA ARG A 26 -18.32 25.69 -8.02
C ARG A 26 -18.62 24.96 -9.33
N LYS A 27 -17.76 25.13 -10.34
CA LYS A 27 -17.72 24.30 -11.56
C LYS A 27 -16.29 24.23 -12.13
N THR A 28 -15.92 23.08 -12.67
CA THR A 28 -14.77 22.93 -13.58
C THR A 28 -15.25 22.33 -14.90
N ILE A 29 -14.83 22.93 -16.02
CA ILE A 29 -15.13 22.48 -17.39
C ILE A 29 -13.80 22.29 -18.12
N LEU A 30 -13.60 21.09 -18.66
CA LEU A 30 -12.46 20.72 -19.49
C LEU A 30 -12.94 20.48 -20.92
N VAL A 31 -12.17 20.98 -21.91
CA VAL A 31 -12.40 20.70 -23.33
C VAL A 31 -11.06 20.42 -24.00
N SER A 32 -10.85 19.18 -24.47
CA SER A 32 -9.72 18.83 -25.35
C SER A 32 -10.17 18.96 -26.81
N PHE A 33 -9.45 19.74 -27.62
CA PHE A 33 -9.83 20.05 -28.99
C PHE A 33 -8.65 20.24 -29.94
N ARG A 34 -8.88 19.93 -31.22
CA ARG A 34 -7.94 20.15 -32.31
C ARG A 34 -8.54 21.13 -33.32
N THR A 35 -7.87 22.27 -33.51
CA THR A 35 -8.31 23.30 -34.46
C THR A 35 -8.15 22.83 -35.91
N SER A 36 -9.00 23.30 -36.81
CA SER A 36 -8.80 23.13 -38.26
C SER A 36 -7.84 24.18 -38.83
N THR A 37 -7.84 24.34 -40.17
CA THR A 37 -7.17 25.44 -40.85
C THR A 37 -7.81 26.81 -40.62
N ASP A 38 -9.04 26.89 -40.11
CA ASP A 38 -9.73 28.16 -39.85
C ASP A 38 -9.93 28.37 -38.35
N VAL A 39 -9.20 29.35 -37.81
CA VAL A 39 -9.38 29.94 -36.47
C VAL A 39 -9.82 31.41 -36.56
N THR A 40 -10.15 31.89 -37.76
CA THR A 40 -10.55 33.28 -38.05
C THR A 40 -12.07 33.47 -37.95
N SER A 41 -12.85 32.47 -38.39
CA SER A 41 -14.30 32.46 -38.27
C SER A 41 -14.75 32.15 -36.84
N ARG A 42 -15.94 32.62 -36.46
CA ARG A 42 -16.53 32.33 -35.16
C ARG A 42 -17.07 30.89 -35.09
N GLN A 43 -16.60 30.12 -34.12
CA GLN A 43 -16.87 28.68 -33.98
C GLN A 43 -17.01 28.30 -32.49
N MET A 44 -18.12 27.68 -32.09
CA MET A 44 -18.41 27.34 -30.68
C MET A 44 -17.94 25.94 -30.30
N LEU A 45 -17.14 25.81 -29.24
CA LEU A 45 -16.70 24.53 -28.68
C LEU A 45 -17.70 24.00 -27.65
N TYR A 46 -18.16 24.86 -26.73
CA TYR A 46 -19.08 24.53 -25.64
C TYR A 46 -19.96 25.74 -25.29
N GLU A 47 -21.28 25.57 -25.32
CA GLU A 47 -22.29 26.54 -24.84
C GLU A 47 -23.09 25.92 -23.69
N GLU A 48 -23.31 26.66 -22.62
CA GLU A 48 -24.18 26.28 -21.50
C GLU A 48 -25.12 27.43 -21.12
N GLY A 49 -26.44 27.20 -21.12
CA GLY A 49 -27.46 28.19 -20.73
C GLY A 49 -28.07 28.96 -21.90
N GLY A 50 -28.11 30.30 -21.83
CA GLY A 50 -28.71 31.11 -22.89
C GLY A 50 -28.89 32.59 -22.55
N GLY A 51 -29.81 33.27 -23.25
CA GLY A 51 -29.86 34.75 -23.37
C GLY A 51 -30.04 35.60 -22.09
N VAL A 52 -30.09 34.99 -20.91
CA VAL A 52 -30.07 35.68 -19.61
C VAL A 52 -28.73 35.45 -18.88
N ARG A 53 -28.23 34.22 -18.85
CA ARG A 53 -27.02 33.80 -18.13
C ARG A 53 -26.46 32.50 -18.73
N GLY A 54 -25.17 32.24 -18.54
CA GLY A 54 -24.55 31.02 -19.06
C GLY A 54 -23.03 31.10 -19.12
N LEU A 55 -22.43 30.03 -19.64
CA LEU A 55 -20.99 29.88 -19.92
C LEU A 55 -20.79 29.59 -21.41
N SER A 56 -19.63 29.98 -21.95
CA SER A 56 -19.28 29.79 -23.36
C SER A 56 -17.78 29.65 -23.58
N ILE A 57 -17.41 28.79 -24.53
CA ILE A 57 -16.06 28.55 -25.00
C ILE A 57 -16.10 28.53 -26.53
N TYR A 58 -15.47 29.49 -27.19
CA TYR A 58 -15.52 29.62 -28.66
C TYR A 58 -14.24 30.26 -29.23
N ILE A 59 -13.96 29.99 -30.50
CA ILE A 59 -12.91 30.64 -31.28
C ILE A 59 -13.53 31.78 -32.09
N ASP A 60 -12.82 32.90 -32.22
CA ASP A 60 -13.10 34.02 -33.14
C ASP A 60 -11.80 34.83 -33.34
N GLN A 61 -11.53 35.38 -34.52
CA GLN A 61 -10.40 36.30 -34.76
C GLN A 61 -9.03 35.80 -34.20
N ASP A 62 -8.63 34.58 -34.58
CA ASP A 62 -7.37 33.93 -34.20
C ASP A 62 -7.22 33.65 -32.69
N SER A 63 -8.31 33.77 -31.92
CA SER A 63 -8.32 33.72 -30.45
C SER A 63 -9.43 32.83 -29.92
N LEU A 64 -9.11 32.03 -28.89
CA LEU A 64 -10.08 31.40 -28.01
C LEU A 64 -10.62 32.45 -27.04
N TYR A 65 -11.93 32.39 -26.77
CA TYR A 65 -12.64 33.17 -25.79
C TYR A 65 -13.34 32.23 -24.81
N ILE A 66 -13.15 32.51 -23.53
CA ILE A 66 -13.63 31.68 -22.42
C ILE A 66 -14.34 32.62 -21.45
N GLY A 67 -15.60 32.38 -21.14
CA GLY A 67 -16.31 33.30 -20.24
C GLY A 67 -17.79 33.05 -20.09
N GLY A 68 -18.43 33.93 -19.33
CA GLY A 68 -19.82 33.80 -18.93
C GLY A 68 -20.51 35.12 -18.70
N TRP A 69 -21.81 35.05 -18.50
CA TRP A 69 -22.68 36.19 -18.23
C TRP A 69 -23.70 35.86 -17.14
N ASN A 70 -24.06 36.87 -16.35
CA ASN A 70 -25.37 36.93 -15.72
C ASN A 70 -25.94 38.34 -15.93
N ASN A 71 -26.94 38.43 -16.80
CA ASN A 71 -27.67 39.66 -17.09
C ASN A 71 -28.95 39.82 -16.22
N ALA A 72 -29.19 38.90 -15.28
CA ALA A 72 -30.23 39.05 -14.27
C ALA A 72 -29.71 39.73 -13.00
N ASP A 73 -30.63 40.38 -12.28
CA ASP A 73 -30.40 40.97 -10.97
C ASP A 73 -31.14 40.13 -9.91
N ASP A 74 -30.83 38.83 -9.85
CA ASP A 74 -31.57 37.84 -9.06
C ASP A 74 -31.09 37.64 -7.61
N ASP A 75 -30.03 38.33 -7.15
CA ASP A 75 -29.70 38.42 -5.72
C ASP A 75 -30.48 39.52 -4.94
N GLY A 76 -31.23 40.36 -5.65
CA GLY A 76 -31.99 41.47 -5.05
C GLY A 76 -31.29 42.83 -5.09
N GLY A 77 -30.25 43.00 -5.92
CA GLY A 77 -29.63 44.29 -6.21
C GLY A 77 -28.38 44.60 -5.40
N GLN A 78 -27.61 43.57 -5.02
CA GLN A 78 -26.38 43.72 -4.23
C GLN A 78 -25.11 43.46 -5.06
N THR A 79 -25.07 42.41 -5.88
CA THR A 79 -23.81 41.89 -6.46
C THR A 79 -23.91 41.06 -7.75
N THR A 80 -25.08 40.59 -8.17
CA THR A 80 -25.25 39.56 -9.23
C THR A 80 -24.51 39.70 -10.58
N PRO A 81 -24.22 40.89 -11.14
CA PRO A 81 -23.76 40.96 -12.54
C PRO A 81 -22.23 40.78 -12.73
N TRP A 82 -21.84 39.92 -13.67
CA TRP A 82 -20.43 39.60 -13.96
C TRP A 82 -19.62 40.84 -14.45
N PRO A 83 -18.37 41.03 -13.99
CA PRO A 83 -17.61 42.27 -14.18
C PRO A 83 -17.09 42.41 -15.62
N ALA A 84 -17.76 43.24 -16.41
CA ALA A 84 -17.45 43.40 -17.83
C ALA A 84 -16.36 44.43 -18.16
N PRO A 85 -15.65 44.26 -19.30
CA PRO A 85 -14.79 45.30 -19.86
C PRO A 85 -15.57 46.58 -20.25
N GLY A 86 -15.54 47.58 -19.38
CA GLY A 86 -16.01 48.95 -19.63
C GLY A 86 -17.36 49.31 -18.98
N PRO A 87 -17.71 50.61 -18.97
CA PRO A 87 -18.83 51.12 -18.18
C PRO A 87 -20.20 51.01 -18.89
N PRO A 88 -21.32 50.99 -18.14
CA PRO A 88 -21.52 50.29 -16.87
C PRO A 88 -22.81 49.41 -16.89
N THR A 89 -23.28 48.99 -18.08
CA THR A 89 -24.64 48.41 -18.30
C THR A 89 -24.65 46.97 -18.80
N ASN A 90 -23.49 46.34 -18.95
CA ASN A 90 -23.35 45.05 -19.65
C ASN A 90 -22.56 44.12 -18.72
N TYR A 91 -22.93 42.84 -18.65
CA TYR A 91 -22.59 41.99 -17.51
C TYR A 91 -22.05 40.62 -17.97
N THR A 92 -20.90 40.68 -18.63
CA THR A 92 -20.28 39.56 -19.34
C THR A 92 -18.76 39.70 -19.26
N SER A 93 -18.09 38.65 -18.82
CA SER A 93 -16.64 38.60 -18.63
C SER A 93 -16.03 37.54 -19.54
N PHE A 94 -14.90 37.85 -20.17
CA PHE A 94 -14.14 36.91 -21.00
C PHE A 94 -12.65 36.98 -20.70
N LEU A 95 -12.04 35.80 -20.58
CA LEU A 95 -10.63 35.56 -20.76
C LEU A 95 -10.40 35.21 -22.24
N THR A 96 -9.17 35.43 -22.75
CA THR A 96 -8.86 35.15 -24.16
C THR A 96 -7.38 34.80 -24.35
N ARG A 97 -7.12 33.81 -25.21
CA ARG A 97 -5.78 33.33 -25.56
C ARG A 97 -5.70 33.07 -27.07
N PRO A 98 -4.58 33.33 -27.74
CA PRO A 98 -4.42 33.02 -29.17
C PRO A 98 -4.45 31.49 -29.38
N VAL A 99 -4.93 31.05 -30.54
CA VAL A 99 -4.91 29.64 -30.96
C VAL A 99 -4.33 29.48 -32.36
N GLU A 100 -3.46 28.50 -32.55
CA GLU A 100 -2.82 28.24 -33.84
C GLU A 100 -3.68 27.29 -34.71
N PRO A 101 -3.71 27.44 -36.05
CA PRO A 101 -4.40 26.48 -36.93
C PRO A 101 -3.76 25.09 -36.90
N ASN A 102 -4.57 24.03 -36.97
CA ASN A 102 -4.13 22.62 -36.97
C ASN A 102 -3.35 22.19 -35.72
N SER A 103 -3.64 22.78 -34.55
CA SER A 103 -3.00 22.47 -33.27
C SER A 103 -3.91 21.65 -32.36
N ASN A 104 -3.33 20.70 -31.60
CA ASN A 104 -4.00 20.06 -30.47
C ASN A 104 -3.92 21.01 -29.27
N ASN A 105 -5.02 21.12 -28.53
CA ASN A 105 -5.14 21.99 -27.36
C ASN A 105 -6.03 21.34 -26.31
N PHE A 106 -5.89 21.76 -25.06
CA PHE A 106 -6.93 21.59 -24.06
C PHE A 106 -7.13 22.88 -23.28
N LEU A 107 -8.38 23.14 -22.92
CA LEU A 107 -8.80 24.23 -22.05
C LEU A 107 -9.25 23.66 -20.71
N MET A 108 -8.91 24.37 -19.64
CA MET A 108 -9.59 24.29 -18.35
C MET A 108 -10.24 25.63 -18.03
N LEU A 109 -11.52 25.61 -17.66
CA LEU A 109 -12.29 26.71 -17.11
C LEU A 109 -12.76 26.33 -15.70
N GLN A 110 -12.54 27.19 -14.73
CA GLN A 110 -13.04 27.05 -13.36
C GLN A 110 -13.89 28.27 -12.98
N PHE A 111 -15.01 28.01 -12.32
CA PHE A 111 -15.83 29.01 -11.64
C PHE A 111 -15.86 28.67 -10.15
N ASP A 112 -15.53 29.65 -9.31
CA ASP A 112 -15.31 29.47 -7.88
C ASP A 112 -15.96 30.61 -7.09
N PHE A 113 -17.08 30.36 -6.43
CA PHE A 113 -17.79 31.32 -5.59
C PHE A 113 -17.46 31.18 -4.09
N ASP A 114 -16.65 30.18 -3.70
CA ASP A 114 -16.42 29.82 -2.29
C ASP A 114 -15.08 30.38 -1.76
N VAL A 115 -14.61 31.46 -2.38
CA VAL A 115 -13.30 32.08 -2.15
C VAL A 115 -13.23 32.70 -0.74
N GLU A 116 -12.16 32.42 0.01
CA GLU A 116 -12.08 32.80 1.43
C GLU A 116 -12.27 34.32 1.64
N GLY A 117 -13.26 34.68 2.45
CA GLY A 117 -13.60 36.07 2.76
C GLY A 117 -14.46 36.79 1.71
N ALA A 118 -14.74 36.17 0.55
CA ALA A 118 -15.51 36.78 -0.54
C ALA A 118 -17.03 36.63 -0.32
N ALA A 119 -17.57 37.40 0.62
CA ALA A 119 -18.96 37.26 1.09
C ALA A 119 -20.08 37.45 0.03
N PHE A 120 -19.78 37.88 -1.19
CA PHE A 120 -20.77 38.22 -2.22
C PHE A 120 -20.34 37.97 -3.69
N ASN A 121 -19.13 37.47 -3.95
CA ASN A 121 -18.58 37.37 -5.31
C ASN A 121 -17.53 36.26 -5.43
N GLY A 122 -17.43 35.65 -6.60
CA GLY A 122 -16.46 34.60 -6.93
C GLY A 122 -15.45 35.00 -7.99
N ASP A 123 -14.67 34.04 -8.43
CA ASP A 123 -13.63 34.16 -9.46
C ASP A 123 -13.92 33.23 -10.65
N VAL A 124 -13.47 33.66 -11.83
CA VAL A 124 -13.50 32.86 -13.06
C VAL A 124 -12.07 32.71 -13.55
N ARG A 125 -11.54 31.49 -13.51
CA ARG A 125 -10.15 31.17 -13.84
C ARG A 125 -10.09 30.31 -15.10
N ALA A 126 -9.13 30.53 -16.00
CA ALA A 126 -8.97 29.66 -17.17
C ALA A 126 -7.52 29.55 -17.70
N SER A 127 -7.17 28.37 -18.21
CA SER A 127 -5.86 28.05 -18.78
C SER A 127 -5.98 27.28 -20.09
N LEU A 128 -5.06 27.57 -21.03
CA LEU A 128 -4.89 26.85 -22.28
C LEU A 128 -3.57 26.07 -22.21
N ASN A 129 -3.60 24.77 -22.53
CA ASN A 129 -2.44 23.87 -22.63
C ASN A 129 -1.54 23.92 -21.39
N GLY A 130 -2.13 23.72 -20.21
CA GLY A 130 -1.43 23.75 -18.91
C GLY A 130 -0.79 25.10 -18.53
N GLY A 131 -1.03 26.16 -19.31
CA GLY A 131 -0.52 27.50 -19.03
C GLY A 131 -1.05 28.10 -17.73
N VAL A 132 -0.40 29.17 -17.26
CA VAL A 132 -0.86 29.97 -16.10
C VAL A 132 -2.34 30.33 -16.27
N LEU A 133 -3.15 30.06 -15.23
CA LEU A 133 -4.54 30.50 -15.12
C LEU A 133 -4.60 32.03 -15.19
N ASP A 134 -5.32 32.58 -16.16
CA ASP A 134 -5.81 33.95 -16.06
C ASP A 134 -7.06 33.97 -15.17
N GLU A 135 -7.32 35.07 -14.46
CA GLU A 135 -8.46 35.22 -13.57
C GLU A 135 -9.29 36.49 -13.88
N VAL A 136 -10.60 36.37 -13.77
CA VAL A 136 -11.53 37.50 -13.58
C VAL A 136 -12.20 37.37 -12.21
N SER A 137 -11.64 38.08 -11.22
CA SER A 137 -12.20 38.16 -9.87
C SER A 137 -13.43 39.08 -9.83
N GLY A 138 -14.45 38.74 -9.04
CA GLY A 138 -15.66 39.53 -8.85
C GLY A 138 -16.91 39.06 -9.60
N ALA A 139 -16.93 37.82 -10.10
CA ALA A 139 -18.09 37.22 -10.75
C ALA A 139 -19.28 37.02 -9.79
N GLY A 140 -20.49 37.18 -10.31
CA GLY A 140 -21.72 36.87 -9.56
C GLY A 140 -22.05 35.38 -9.60
N ARG A 141 -22.86 34.90 -8.64
CA ARG A 141 -23.20 33.47 -8.51
C ARG A 141 -23.93 32.94 -9.76
N LEU A 142 -23.58 31.73 -10.21
CA LEU A 142 -24.20 31.09 -11.37
C LEU A 142 -25.55 30.47 -10.98
N PHE A 143 -26.60 31.28 -10.93
CA PHE A 143 -27.97 30.80 -10.73
C PHE A 143 -28.42 29.91 -11.89
N ARG A 144 -29.27 28.90 -11.62
CA ARG A 144 -29.87 27.99 -12.61
C ARG A 144 -30.36 28.68 -13.89
N HIS A 145 -30.29 27.99 -15.02
CA HIS A 145 -30.74 28.46 -16.33
C HIS A 145 -31.29 27.34 -17.20
N PRO A 146 -32.39 27.58 -17.95
CA PRO A 146 -32.84 26.69 -19.00
C PRO A 146 -31.96 26.85 -20.25
N GLY A 147 -31.78 25.77 -21.00
CA GLY A 147 -31.05 25.76 -22.25
C GLY A 147 -30.00 24.66 -22.24
N ASN A 148 -30.26 23.62 -23.04
CA ASN A 148 -29.40 22.45 -23.19
C ASN A 148 -27.96 22.87 -23.48
N ILE A 149 -27.03 22.07 -22.97
CA ILE A 149 -25.59 22.27 -23.17
C ILE A 149 -25.25 21.76 -24.57
N ALA A 150 -24.62 22.62 -25.38
CA ALA A 150 -24.32 22.33 -26.77
C ALA A 150 -22.81 22.29 -27.01
N ILE A 151 -22.33 21.15 -27.51
CA ILE A 151 -20.92 20.95 -27.87
C ILE A 151 -20.80 21.05 -29.39
N GLY A 152 -19.82 21.82 -29.86
CA GLY A 152 -19.55 22.04 -31.29
C GLY A 152 -20.47 23.05 -32.01
N ALA A 153 -21.48 23.62 -31.35
CA ALA A 153 -22.37 24.62 -31.95
C ALA A 153 -22.96 25.61 -30.94
N VAL A 154 -23.54 26.69 -31.47
CA VAL A 154 -24.45 27.56 -30.72
C VAL A 154 -25.87 27.09 -30.96
N ARG A 155 -26.52 26.62 -29.90
CA ARG A 155 -27.89 26.13 -29.92
C ARG A 155 -28.86 27.22 -29.50
N ASP A 156 -28.61 27.81 -28.34
CA ASP A 156 -29.49 28.77 -27.69
C ASP A 156 -28.81 30.15 -27.60
N GLY A 157 -29.30 31.02 -26.72
CA GLY A 157 -29.03 32.46 -26.75
C GLY A 157 -27.66 32.89 -26.20
N THR A 158 -26.55 32.35 -26.70
CA THR A 158 -25.19 32.73 -26.27
C THR A 158 -24.88 34.24 -26.40
N VAL A 159 -23.89 34.72 -25.65
CA VAL A 159 -23.37 36.10 -25.71
C VAL A 159 -21.88 36.07 -26.02
N PHE A 160 -21.44 36.86 -27.01
CA PHE A 160 -20.03 36.94 -27.43
C PHE A 160 -19.31 38.20 -26.90
N HIS A 161 -17.98 38.25 -27.04
CA HIS A 161 -17.13 39.35 -26.56
C HIS A 161 -17.45 40.71 -27.22
N ASP A 162 -17.90 40.68 -28.47
CA ASP A 162 -18.37 41.86 -29.21
C ASP A 162 -19.80 42.31 -28.82
N ARG A 163 -20.43 41.56 -27.90
CA ARG A 163 -21.81 41.72 -27.40
C ARG A 163 -22.88 41.48 -28.47
N THR A 164 -22.56 40.73 -29.52
CA THR A 164 -23.57 40.04 -30.32
C THR A 164 -24.02 38.76 -29.62
N GLY A 165 -25.20 38.28 -30.01
CA GLY A 165 -25.65 36.90 -29.78
C GLY A 165 -26.06 36.31 -31.12
N GLY A 166 -26.18 34.99 -31.21
CA GLY A 166 -26.48 34.30 -32.45
C GLY A 166 -26.95 32.86 -32.24
N THR A 167 -27.02 32.11 -33.32
CA THR A 167 -27.19 30.65 -33.36
C THR A 167 -26.35 30.11 -34.52
N GLY A 168 -26.00 28.81 -34.48
CA GLY A 168 -25.31 28.15 -35.60
C GLY A 168 -23.91 28.68 -35.93
N SER A 169 -23.11 29.04 -34.92
CA SER A 169 -21.66 29.21 -35.09
C SER A 169 -20.96 27.86 -34.86
N TYR A 170 -21.04 26.99 -35.86
CA TYR A 170 -20.58 25.59 -35.80
C TYR A 170 -19.06 25.47 -35.77
N TYR A 171 -18.55 24.44 -35.10
CA TYR A 171 -17.13 24.15 -34.99
C TYR A 171 -16.58 23.42 -36.22
N ASN A 172 -15.35 23.75 -36.63
CA ASN A 172 -14.63 23.02 -37.67
C ASN A 172 -13.29 22.53 -37.09
N GLY A 173 -13.18 21.22 -36.88
CA GLY A 173 -12.06 20.58 -36.19
C GLY A 173 -12.50 19.35 -35.39
N ASN A 174 -11.67 18.91 -34.46
CA ASN A 174 -12.00 17.79 -33.57
C ASN A 174 -12.20 18.29 -32.12
N ILE A 175 -13.09 17.64 -31.37
CA ILE A 175 -13.15 17.72 -29.89
C ILE A 175 -12.92 16.28 -29.40
N GLY A 176 -11.84 16.07 -28.64
CA GLY A 176 -11.48 14.77 -28.10
C GLY A 176 -12.35 14.40 -26.90
N GLU A 177 -12.37 15.28 -25.91
CA GLU A 177 -13.05 15.09 -24.63
C GLU A 177 -13.71 16.38 -24.14
N VAL A 178 -14.85 16.22 -23.45
CA VAL A 178 -15.49 17.26 -22.65
C VAL A 178 -15.83 16.68 -21.28
N ILE A 179 -15.46 17.38 -20.21
CA ILE A 179 -15.63 16.93 -18.82
C ILE A 179 -16.20 18.10 -18.01
N VAL A 180 -17.28 17.88 -17.28
CA VAL A 180 -17.96 18.92 -16.49
C VAL A 180 -18.20 18.41 -15.08
N ASN A 181 -17.66 19.12 -14.10
CA ASN A 181 -17.66 18.75 -12.69
C ASN A 181 -18.18 19.92 -11.84
N ASN A 182 -18.87 19.66 -10.73
CA ASN A 182 -19.36 20.71 -9.82
C ASN A 182 -18.36 21.09 -8.71
N VAL A 183 -17.07 20.82 -8.94
CA VAL A 183 -15.96 21.10 -8.03
C VAL A 183 -14.88 21.95 -8.68
N VAL A 184 -13.96 22.48 -7.89
CA VAL A 184 -12.81 23.30 -8.33
C VAL A 184 -11.54 22.59 -7.85
N TYR A 185 -10.77 22.07 -8.81
CA TYR A 185 -9.48 21.41 -8.55
C TYR A 185 -8.43 22.39 -7.98
N ASN A 186 -7.65 21.92 -7.00
CA ASN A 186 -6.47 22.61 -6.46
C ASN A 186 -5.30 22.64 -7.49
N GLU A 187 -4.19 23.31 -7.22
CA GLU A 187 -3.09 23.45 -8.20
C GLU A 187 -2.42 22.09 -8.52
N THR A 188 -2.30 21.20 -7.55
CA THR A 188 -1.74 19.84 -7.69
C THR A 188 -2.62 18.97 -8.59
N GLN A 189 -3.89 18.84 -8.25
CA GLN A 189 -4.92 18.14 -9.05
C GLN A 189 -4.95 18.67 -10.48
N ARG A 190 -4.91 20.00 -10.66
CA ARG A 190 -4.84 20.60 -12.00
C ARG A 190 -3.59 20.19 -12.77
N ARG A 191 -2.43 20.05 -12.13
CA ARG A 191 -1.21 19.57 -12.81
C ARG A 191 -1.36 18.11 -13.24
N ILE A 192 -1.94 17.25 -12.42
CA ILE A 192 -2.19 15.84 -12.76
C ILE A 192 -3.18 15.73 -13.94
N VAL A 193 -4.33 16.44 -13.89
CA VAL A 193 -5.29 16.52 -15.02
C VAL A 193 -4.63 17.06 -16.29
N ASN A 194 -3.81 18.10 -16.19
CA ASN A 194 -3.10 18.69 -17.32
C ASN A 194 -2.14 17.68 -17.96
N ASN A 195 -1.47 16.85 -17.16
CA ASN A 195 -0.55 15.83 -17.64
C ASN A 195 -1.27 14.65 -18.29
N TYR A 196 -2.40 14.20 -17.73
CA TYR A 196 -3.29 13.24 -18.40
C TYR A 196 -3.70 13.73 -19.79
N LEU A 197 -4.18 14.97 -19.92
CA LEU A 197 -4.59 15.53 -21.21
C LEU A 197 -3.39 15.76 -22.15
N ALA A 198 -2.24 16.20 -21.62
CA ALA A 198 -1.01 16.42 -22.38
C ALA A 198 -0.46 15.12 -22.96
N ALA A 199 -0.34 14.07 -22.14
CA ALA A 199 0.15 12.76 -22.54
C ALA A 199 -0.76 12.11 -23.57
N LYS A 200 -2.06 12.05 -23.26
CA LYS A 200 -3.08 11.44 -24.12
C LYS A 200 -3.17 12.10 -25.49
N TYR A 201 -3.21 13.43 -25.54
CA TYR A 201 -3.39 14.18 -26.79
C TYR A 201 -2.11 14.73 -27.42
N ASN A 202 -0.93 14.47 -26.84
CA ASN A 202 0.38 14.95 -27.29
C ASN A 202 0.40 16.48 -27.46
N ILE A 203 0.25 17.16 -26.32
CA ILE A 203 0.21 18.62 -26.20
C ILE A 203 1.31 19.01 -25.21
N SER A 204 2.34 19.74 -25.66
CA SER A 204 3.39 20.22 -24.76
C SER A 204 2.86 21.26 -23.78
N ILE A 205 3.12 21.04 -22.48
CA ILE A 205 2.69 21.89 -21.37
C ILE A 205 3.91 22.49 -20.64
N PRO A 206 3.75 23.57 -19.85
CA PRO A 206 4.88 24.21 -19.15
C PRO A 206 5.28 23.51 -17.84
N PHE A 207 4.45 22.59 -17.34
CA PHE A 207 4.65 21.79 -16.14
C PHE A 207 4.36 20.32 -16.47
N ASP A 208 5.25 19.74 -17.27
CA ASP A 208 5.24 18.32 -17.60
C ASP A 208 5.83 17.52 -16.43
N TYR A 209 5.18 16.41 -16.12
CA TYR A 209 5.47 15.44 -15.05
C TYR A 209 5.25 14.00 -15.57
N TYR A 210 5.21 13.80 -16.90
CA TYR A 210 5.08 12.47 -17.51
C TYR A 210 5.74 12.40 -18.90
N ASP A 211 7.08 12.34 -18.91
CA ASP A 211 7.97 12.30 -20.09
C ASP A 211 7.91 10.95 -20.86
N HIS A 212 6.96 10.07 -20.52
CA HIS A 212 6.83 8.71 -21.05
C HIS A 212 5.64 8.55 -22.02
N GLN A 213 5.01 9.67 -22.38
CA GLN A 213 3.84 9.79 -23.25
C GLN A 213 4.03 9.39 -24.73
N VAL A 214 5.13 8.73 -25.07
CA VAL A 214 5.39 8.12 -26.40
C VAL A 214 5.01 6.63 -26.44
N ALA A 215 5.07 5.94 -25.29
CA ALA A 215 4.81 4.49 -25.19
C ALA A 215 3.74 4.16 -24.13
N HIS A 216 3.65 4.93 -23.05
CA HIS A 216 2.79 4.64 -21.89
C HIS A 216 1.71 5.72 -21.68
N SER A 217 1.27 6.39 -22.74
CA SER A 217 0.36 7.55 -22.69
C SER A 217 -1.10 7.24 -22.30
N TYR A 218 -1.46 5.98 -22.07
CA TYR A 218 -2.84 5.60 -21.80
C TYR A 218 -3.15 5.64 -20.30
N GLU A 219 -4.32 6.21 -19.98
CA GLU A 219 -4.98 6.19 -18.66
C GLU A 219 -4.09 6.74 -17.53
N VAL A 220 -3.21 7.71 -17.86
CA VAL A 220 -2.27 8.36 -16.94
C VAL A 220 -2.98 8.85 -15.68
N MET A 221 -2.48 8.40 -14.53
CA MET A 221 -2.96 8.70 -13.18
C MET A 221 -1.78 9.22 -12.36
N GLY A 222 -2.01 9.81 -11.19
CA GLY A 222 -0.87 10.21 -10.36
C GLY A 222 -1.21 10.93 -9.07
N ILE A 223 -0.23 10.93 -8.19
CA ILE A 223 -0.25 11.60 -6.89
C ILE A 223 0.82 12.71 -6.87
N GLY A 224 0.69 13.66 -5.96
CA GLY A 224 1.67 14.72 -5.79
C GLY A 224 1.32 15.73 -4.72
N GLN A 225 2.22 16.68 -4.48
CA GLN A 225 2.07 17.76 -3.53
C GLN A 225 2.79 19.02 -4.01
N LEU A 226 2.21 20.20 -3.75
CA LEU A 226 2.85 21.51 -3.95
C LEU A 226 3.05 22.26 -2.64
N SER A 227 2.15 22.04 -1.69
CA SER A 227 2.32 22.34 -0.27
C SER A 227 1.49 21.37 0.55
N ILE A 228 1.76 21.29 1.86
CA ILE A 228 0.91 20.55 2.82
C ILE A 228 -0.57 21.02 2.87
N GLU A 229 -0.94 22.08 2.15
CA GLU A 229 -2.32 22.59 1.99
C GLU A 229 -2.87 22.41 0.55
N ASP A 230 -2.04 22.01 -0.42
CA ASP A 230 -2.38 21.76 -1.82
C ASP A 230 -1.63 20.48 -2.27
N PHE A 231 -2.30 19.34 -2.09
CA PHE A 231 -1.81 17.99 -2.38
C PHE A 231 -2.89 17.11 -3.00
N HIS A 232 -2.50 15.91 -3.43
CA HIS A 232 -3.37 14.85 -3.90
C HIS A 232 -2.67 13.48 -3.77
N ASN A 233 -3.07 12.65 -2.80
CA ASN A 233 -2.32 11.47 -2.33
C ASN A 233 -2.94 10.11 -2.69
N GLU A 234 -4.12 10.08 -3.34
CA GLU A 234 -4.75 8.86 -3.87
C GLU A 234 -5.26 9.11 -5.28
N SER A 235 -4.94 8.24 -6.24
CA SER A 235 -5.38 8.34 -7.63
C SER A 235 -5.75 6.98 -8.21
N ARG A 236 -6.80 6.93 -9.05
CA ARG A 236 -7.22 5.73 -9.80
C ARG A 236 -7.27 6.01 -11.30
N GLY A 237 -6.53 5.25 -12.09
CA GLY A 237 -6.64 5.29 -13.55
C GLY A 237 -7.96 4.67 -14.01
N ALA A 238 -8.46 5.03 -15.20
CA ALA A 238 -9.74 4.54 -15.75
C ALA A 238 -9.74 3.07 -16.25
N GLY A 239 -9.03 2.22 -15.49
CA GLY A 239 -8.85 0.78 -15.64
C GLY A 239 -8.72 0.15 -14.24
N VAL A 240 -7.76 -0.77 -14.06
CA VAL A 240 -7.72 -1.67 -12.88
C VAL A 240 -6.81 -1.25 -11.74
N VAL A 241 -6.14 -0.09 -11.80
CA VAL A 241 -5.09 0.30 -10.83
C VAL A 241 -5.46 1.56 -10.06
N LEU A 242 -5.37 1.47 -8.73
CA LEU A 242 -5.37 2.59 -7.79
C LEU A 242 -4.00 2.65 -7.08
N MET A 243 -3.53 3.86 -6.81
CA MET A 243 -2.26 4.14 -6.14
C MET A 243 -2.50 5.18 -5.04
N ASN A 244 -2.12 4.84 -3.80
CA ASN A 244 -2.21 5.76 -2.66
C ASN A 244 -1.06 5.53 -1.67
N ASN A 245 -1.17 6.14 -0.49
CA ASN A 245 -0.30 5.99 0.67
C ASN A 245 1.23 6.13 0.37
N PRO A 246 1.67 7.25 -0.25
CA PRO A 246 3.09 7.56 -0.41
C PRO A 246 3.76 7.84 0.94
N SER A 247 4.93 7.25 1.19
CA SER A 247 5.57 7.30 2.51
C SER A 247 6.36 8.58 2.81
N ASP A 248 6.81 9.34 1.80
CA ASP A 248 7.61 10.56 1.98
C ASP A 248 7.24 11.66 0.96
N LEU A 249 5.95 11.89 0.70
CA LEU A 249 5.49 12.92 -0.24
C LEU A 249 5.70 14.35 0.32
N GLN A 250 6.56 15.15 -0.31
CA GLN A 250 6.89 16.52 0.12
C GLN A 250 6.54 17.61 -0.93
N ASP A 251 6.83 18.87 -0.59
CA ASP A 251 6.45 20.05 -1.38
C ASP A 251 7.16 20.10 -2.76
N ASN A 252 6.36 20.02 -3.83
CA ASN A 252 6.71 20.04 -5.26
C ASN A 252 7.10 18.68 -5.87
N GLU A 253 6.68 17.58 -5.25
CA GLU A 253 6.97 16.21 -5.68
C GLU A 253 5.72 15.54 -6.28
N PHE A 254 5.92 14.73 -7.31
CA PHE A 254 4.87 14.08 -8.10
C PHE A 254 5.32 12.69 -8.56
N LEU A 255 4.40 11.73 -8.53
CA LEU A 255 4.54 10.39 -9.09
C LEU A 255 3.34 10.13 -10.01
N LEU A 256 3.58 10.06 -11.32
CA LEU A 256 2.57 9.77 -12.32
C LEU A 256 2.83 8.39 -12.95
N VAL A 257 1.76 7.68 -13.29
CA VAL A 257 1.81 6.34 -13.87
C VAL A 257 0.88 6.26 -15.08
N GLY A 258 1.37 5.73 -16.18
CA GLY A 258 0.61 5.42 -17.40
C GLY A 258 0.98 4.04 -17.93
N HIS A 259 0.30 3.55 -18.99
CA HIS A 259 0.53 2.19 -19.49
C HIS A 259 0.49 2.04 -21.02
N THR A 260 1.00 0.91 -21.53
CA THR A 260 1.12 0.61 -22.97
C THR A 260 -0.19 0.59 -23.75
N GLY A 261 -1.31 0.31 -23.06
CA GLY A 261 -2.66 0.26 -23.64
C GLY A 261 -3.10 -1.14 -24.09
N ASP A 262 -2.25 -2.16 -23.94
CA ASP A 262 -2.60 -3.56 -24.25
C ASP A 262 -3.85 -4.03 -23.52
N ALA A 263 -4.54 -5.01 -24.12
CA ALA A 263 -5.77 -5.54 -23.57
C ALA A 263 -5.50 -6.35 -22.28
N LEU A 264 -6.27 -6.07 -21.22
CA LEU A 264 -6.23 -6.82 -19.97
C LEU A 264 -6.67 -8.29 -20.16
N SER A 265 -7.49 -8.57 -21.18
CA SER A 265 -8.20 -9.84 -21.40
C SER A 265 -7.34 -11.06 -21.79
N GLY A 266 -6.02 -11.03 -21.59
CA GLY A 266 -5.14 -12.17 -21.87
C GLY A 266 -3.87 -12.23 -21.00
N TRP A 267 -3.56 -13.44 -20.54
CA TRP A 267 -2.28 -13.80 -19.90
C TRP A 267 -1.20 -14.10 -20.94
N VAL A 268 0.03 -13.64 -20.69
CA VAL A 268 1.22 -13.85 -21.53
C VAL A 268 2.35 -14.58 -20.79
N THR A 269 3.33 -15.06 -21.55
CA THR A 269 4.46 -15.91 -21.09
C THR A 269 5.83 -15.38 -21.56
N ASN A 270 5.86 -14.22 -22.24
CA ASN A 270 7.06 -13.43 -22.53
C ASN A 270 7.28 -12.39 -21.42
N GLU A 271 8.54 -12.00 -21.22
CA GLU A 271 9.00 -11.20 -20.07
C GLU A 271 8.36 -11.68 -18.76
N VAL A 272 8.80 -12.85 -18.28
CA VAL A 272 8.45 -13.39 -16.96
C VAL A 272 9.72 -13.84 -16.24
N PRO A 273 9.79 -13.73 -14.89
CA PRO A 273 11.02 -13.95 -14.12
C PRO A 273 11.74 -15.26 -14.45
N ASP A 274 13.07 -15.18 -14.62
CA ASP A 274 13.97 -16.28 -15.02
C ASP A 274 13.58 -17.00 -16.33
N ASN A 275 12.71 -16.41 -17.17
CA ASN A 275 12.01 -17.09 -18.27
C ASN A 275 11.18 -18.31 -17.81
N ASN A 276 10.80 -18.38 -16.52
CA ASN A 276 10.16 -19.54 -15.91
C ASN A 276 8.65 -19.54 -16.18
N THR A 277 8.28 -19.78 -17.44
CA THR A 277 6.89 -19.86 -17.93
C THR A 277 6.05 -20.99 -17.31
N ASP A 278 6.68 -21.93 -16.61
CA ASP A 278 5.99 -22.93 -15.79
C ASP A 278 5.49 -22.31 -14.47
N ASN A 279 6.23 -21.37 -13.88
CA ASN A 279 5.88 -20.76 -12.59
C ASN A 279 5.29 -19.35 -12.67
N PHE A 280 5.45 -18.62 -13.77
CA PHE A 280 4.99 -17.25 -13.91
C PHE A 280 4.28 -16.98 -15.24
N ILE A 281 3.22 -16.17 -15.16
CA ILE A 281 2.54 -15.50 -16.27
C ILE A 281 2.21 -14.06 -15.85
N ARG A 282 2.16 -13.13 -16.81
CA ARG A 282 1.78 -11.73 -16.57
C ARG A 282 0.67 -11.26 -17.50
N LEU A 283 0.08 -10.10 -17.21
CA LEU A 283 -0.74 -9.37 -18.18
C LEU A 283 0.15 -8.88 -19.33
N ALA A 284 -0.42 -8.77 -20.53
CA ALA A 284 0.29 -8.14 -21.65
C ALA A 284 0.62 -6.67 -21.33
N ARG A 285 -0.32 -5.97 -20.66
CA ARG A 285 -0.20 -4.56 -20.26
C ARG A 285 0.95 -4.37 -19.28
N GLU A 286 1.70 -3.32 -19.54
CA GLU A 286 2.82 -2.84 -18.75
C GLU A 286 2.56 -1.37 -18.41
N TRP A 287 2.76 -1.02 -17.15
CA TRP A 287 2.67 0.32 -16.62
C TRP A 287 4.08 0.86 -16.43
N ARG A 288 4.23 2.18 -16.48
CA ARG A 288 5.48 2.87 -16.21
C ARG A 288 5.24 4.14 -15.40
N ALA A 289 5.95 4.23 -14.27
CA ALA A 289 6.03 5.41 -13.44
C ALA A 289 6.93 6.49 -14.06
N ASP A 290 6.70 7.74 -13.69
CA ASP A 290 7.55 8.91 -13.90
C ASP A 290 7.56 9.67 -12.56
N GLU A 291 8.75 9.93 -12.02
CA GLU A 291 8.94 10.55 -10.71
C GLU A 291 9.65 11.89 -10.86
N THR A 292 9.00 12.97 -10.43
CA THR A 292 9.47 14.33 -10.65
C THR A 292 9.36 15.19 -9.39
N GLY A 293 10.49 15.78 -8.99
CA GLY A 293 10.60 16.78 -7.92
C GLY A 293 11.51 16.31 -6.77
N GLY A 294 11.40 15.04 -6.41
CA GLY A 294 12.11 14.37 -5.32
C GLY A 294 11.89 12.86 -5.38
N ASP A 295 11.84 12.21 -4.22
CA ASP A 295 11.60 10.78 -4.04
C ASP A 295 10.35 10.68 -3.15
N VAL A 296 9.23 10.19 -3.68
CA VAL A 296 7.95 10.17 -2.92
C VAL A 296 7.91 9.03 -1.88
N GLY A 297 8.97 8.24 -1.81
CA GLY A 297 9.06 7.01 -1.05
C GLY A 297 8.22 5.88 -1.65
N THR A 298 7.83 4.93 -0.81
CA THR A 298 7.03 3.78 -1.23
C THR A 298 5.54 4.12 -1.29
N VAL A 299 4.81 3.50 -2.23
CA VAL A 299 3.35 3.61 -2.37
C VAL A 299 2.65 2.26 -2.14
N SER A 300 1.35 2.30 -1.90
CA SER A 300 0.46 1.14 -2.04
C SER A 300 -0.17 1.10 -3.44
N LEU A 301 -0.19 -0.08 -4.06
CA LEU A 301 -0.87 -0.35 -5.33
C LEU A 301 -2.00 -1.36 -5.14
N PHE A 302 -3.15 -1.05 -5.73
CA PHE A 302 -4.34 -1.89 -5.73
C PHE A 302 -4.67 -2.36 -7.15
N LEU A 303 -5.28 -3.55 -7.24
CA LEU A 303 -5.67 -4.22 -8.47
C LEU A 303 -7.12 -4.70 -8.38
N ASP A 304 -7.99 -4.17 -9.23
CA ASP A 304 -9.32 -4.74 -9.48
C ASP A 304 -9.18 -5.93 -10.43
N THR A 305 -9.59 -7.12 -9.96
CA THR A 305 -9.48 -8.37 -10.71
C THR A 305 -10.78 -8.80 -11.40
N ASN A 306 -11.87 -8.02 -11.26
CA ASN A 306 -13.14 -8.30 -11.94
C ASN A 306 -13.03 -8.12 -13.46
N GLU A 307 -12.21 -7.15 -13.91
CA GLU A 307 -11.89 -6.90 -15.32
C GLU A 307 -10.80 -7.84 -15.88
N LEU A 308 -10.27 -8.77 -15.09
CA LEU A 308 -9.16 -9.64 -15.49
C LEU A 308 -9.61 -11.02 -16.01
N PRO A 309 -8.86 -11.61 -16.96
CA PRO A 309 -9.13 -12.94 -17.49
C PRO A 309 -8.93 -14.02 -16.41
N ALA A 310 -9.90 -14.93 -16.31
CA ALA A 310 -9.83 -16.06 -15.37
C ALA A 310 -8.48 -16.82 -15.46
N PRO A 311 -7.85 -17.19 -14.31
CA PRO A 311 -6.55 -17.84 -14.29
C PRO A 311 -6.44 -19.09 -15.17
N PRO A 312 -5.33 -19.31 -15.89
CA PRO A 312 -5.12 -20.51 -16.69
C PRO A 312 -5.02 -21.78 -15.83
N PHE A 313 -5.42 -22.92 -16.41
CA PHE A 313 -5.30 -24.20 -15.74
C PHE A 313 -3.85 -24.51 -15.34
N GLY A 314 -3.60 -24.68 -14.04
CA GLY A 314 -2.27 -24.91 -13.47
C GLY A 314 -1.64 -23.68 -12.81
N PHE A 315 -2.33 -22.54 -12.81
CA PHE A 315 -2.05 -21.37 -11.97
C PHE A 315 -3.19 -21.19 -10.93
N PRO A 316 -2.90 -21.16 -9.62
CA PRO A 316 -3.87 -20.77 -8.61
C PRO A 316 -4.12 -19.25 -8.66
N ILE A 317 -5.17 -18.78 -7.97
CA ILE A 317 -5.34 -17.33 -7.75
C ILE A 317 -4.30 -16.90 -6.71
N ASN A 318 -3.19 -16.36 -7.20
CA ASN A 318 -2.05 -15.90 -6.43
C ASN A 318 -1.41 -14.74 -7.22
N TYR A 319 -2.05 -13.56 -7.14
CA TYR A 319 -1.62 -12.40 -7.90
C TYR A 319 -0.31 -11.84 -7.32
N VAL A 320 0.57 -11.40 -8.21
CA VAL A 320 1.85 -10.77 -7.89
C VAL A 320 2.00 -9.49 -8.70
N LEU A 321 2.62 -8.48 -8.09
CA LEU A 321 3.18 -7.35 -8.80
C LEU A 321 4.62 -7.69 -9.20
N MET A 322 4.96 -7.44 -10.46
CA MET A 322 6.33 -7.50 -10.98
C MET A 322 6.78 -6.05 -11.21
N VAL A 323 7.89 -5.62 -10.60
CA VAL A 323 8.47 -4.27 -10.74
C VAL A 323 9.90 -4.38 -11.27
N ASP A 324 10.27 -3.59 -12.28
CA ASP A 324 11.53 -3.73 -13.03
C ASP A 324 12.17 -2.37 -13.41
N ASP A 325 13.47 -2.37 -13.71
CA ASP A 325 14.29 -1.20 -14.09
C ASP A 325 14.23 -0.87 -15.59
N ASP A 326 14.08 -1.84 -16.50
CA ASP A 326 14.11 -1.61 -17.96
C ASP A 326 12.94 -2.21 -18.75
N GLY A 327 12.09 -3.01 -18.10
CA GLY A 327 10.89 -3.61 -18.67
C GLY A 327 11.10 -5.05 -19.18
N ASP A 328 12.33 -5.54 -19.28
CA ASP A 328 12.61 -6.96 -19.51
C ASP A 328 12.51 -7.75 -18.19
N PHE A 329 11.26 -7.98 -17.75
CA PHE A 329 10.92 -8.78 -16.57
C PHE A 329 11.47 -10.24 -16.61
N THR A 330 12.24 -10.65 -17.62
CA THR A 330 13.00 -11.91 -17.54
C THR A 330 14.18 -11.88 -16.58
N SER A 331 14.78 -10.72 -16.28
CA SER A 331 15.88 -10.62 -15.31
C SER A 331 16.06 -9.22 -14.72
N GLY A 332 15.75 -9.08 -13.42
CA GLY A 332 15.80 -7.80 -12.70
C GLY A 332 14.57 -7.68 -11.79
N ALA A 333 13.41 -8.03 -12.36
CA ALA A 333 12.10 -8.01 -11.74
C ALA A 333 12.04 -8.41 -10.26
N ILE A 334 11.68 -7.44 -9.43
CA ILE A 334 11.29 -7.63 -8.04
C ILE A 334 9.84 -8.15 -8.03
N LEU A 335 9.59 -9.20 -7.26
CA LEU A 335 8.28 -9.81 -7.09
C LEU A 335 7.69 -9.46 -5.73
N TYR A 336 6.53 -8.80 -5.73
CA TYR A 336 5.75 -8.54 -4.53
C TYR A 336 4.47 -9.38 -4.56
N GLN A 337 4.18 -10.09 -3.48
CA GLN A 337 2.93 -10.86 -3.33
C GLN A 337 1.78 -9.91 -3.04
N MET A 338 0.64 -10.07 -3.73
CA MET A 338 -0.57 -9.30 -3.41
C MET A 338 -1.41 -9.98 -2.32
N GLU A 339 -1.92 -9.16 -1.41
CA GLU A 339 -2.96 -9.48 -0.43
C GLU A 339 -4.34 -9.50 -1.11
N ASN A 340 -5.24 -10.38 -0.67
CA ASN A 340 -6.63 -10.46 -1.17
C ASN A 340 -7.57 -9.78 -0.17
N LEU A 341 -8.22 -8.69 -0.56
CA LEU A 341 -9.11 -7.92 0.33
C LEU A 341 -10.55 -8.43 0.34
N GLY A 342 -10.91 -9.33 -0.58
CA GLY A 342 -12.31 -9.60 -0.94
C GLY A 342 -12.74 -8.76 -2.14
N GLY A 343 -14.04 -8.69 -2.45
CA GLY A 343 -14.59 -7.88 -3.56
C GLY A 343 -14.22 -8.29 -5.01
N GLY A 344 -13.08 -8.93 -5.20
CA GLY A 344 -12.34 -8.97 -6.47
C GLY A 344 -11.06 -8.13 -6.42
N GLU A 345 -10.72 -7.54 -5.27
CA GLU A 345 -9.66 -6.56 -5.09
C GLU A 345 -8.42 -7.18 -4.42
N TYR A 346 -7.26 -6.76 -4.89
CA TYR A 346 -5.96 -7.16 -4.37
C TYR A 346 -5.10 -5.94 -4.09
N ARG A 347 -4.33 -5.96 -2.99
CA ARG A 347 -3.47 -4.86 -2.56
C ARG A 347 -2.02 -5.32 -2.43
N VAL A 348 -1.08 -4.40 -2.62
CA VAL A 348 0.29 -4.56 -2.17
C VAL A 348 0.82 -3.21 -1.68
N ASN A 349 1.52 -3.23 -0.55
CA ASN A 349 2.06 -2.04 0.12
C ASN A 349 3.57 -1.96 -0.07
N ASP A 350 4.16 -0.84 0.36
CA ASP A 350 5.62 -0.65 0.45
C ASP A 350 6.35 -0.83 -0.91
N ILE A 351 5.69 -0.43 -2.01
CA ILE A 351 6.24 -0.52 -3.37
C ILE A 351 7.12 0.70 -3.67
N ASP A 352 8.40 0.44 -3.94
CA ASP A 352 9.33 1.41 -4.53
C ASP A 352 9.07 1.52 -6.04
N LEU A 353 8.59 2.69 -6.49
CA LEU A 353 8.46 3.05 -7.91
C LEU A 353 9.50 4.07 -8.38
N SER A 354 10.50 4.39 -7.55
CA SER A 354 11.48 5.45 -7.81
C SER A 354 12.37 5.15 -9.01
N GLY A 355 12.69 6.20 -9.78
CA GLY A 355 13.53 6.11 -10.98
C GLY A 355 12.85 5.49 -12.21
N ASP A 356 11.63 5.94 -12.52
CA ASP A 356 10.86 5.60 -13.73
C ASP A 356 10.49 4.11 -13.91
N ARG A 357 10.19 3.39 -12.81
CA ARG A 357 9.98 1.93 -12.80
C ARG A 357 8.90 1.45 -13.76
N TYR A 358 9.15 0.28 -14.35
CA TYR A 358 8.17 -0.51 -15.07
C TYR A 358 7.46 -1.46 -14.10
N PHE A 359 6.16 -1.70 -14.31
CA PHE A 359 5.47 -2.77 -13.59
C PHE A 359 4.38 -3.47 -14.40
N SER A 360 4.09 -4.72 -14.04
CA SER A 360 2.99 -5.52 -14.58
C SER A 360 2.47 -6.50 -13.54
N PHE A 361 1.17 -6.81 -13.59
CA PHE A 361 0.55 -7.78 -12.69
C PHE A 361 0.57 -9.18 -13.30
N GLY A 362 0.74 -10.19 -12.46
CA GLY A 362 0.86 -11.58 -12.88
C GLY A 362 0.27 -12.58 -11.91
N LEU A 363 0.45 -13.86 -12.22
CA LEU A 363 0.11 -14.99 -11.37
C LEU A 363 1.36 -15.85 -11.16
N ALA A 364 1.66 -16.16 -9.90
CA ALA A 364 2.80 -16.99 -9.52
C ALA A 364 2.35 -18.38 -9.04
N ARG A 365 3.05 -19.43 -9.47
CA ARG A 365 2.92 -20.77 -8.86
C ARG A 365 3.45 -20.74 -7.43
N GLN A 366 2.88 -21.64 -6.65
CA GLN A 366 3.18 -21.86 -5.25
C GLN A 366 4.28 -22.92 -5.15
N ILE A 367 5.29 -22.70 -4.30
CA ILE A 367 6.47 -23.55 -4.18
C ILE A 367 6.60 -24.00 -2.71
N ILE A 368 6.76 -25.30 -2.46
CA ILE A 368 6.92 -25.89 -1.12
C ILE A 368 8.28 -26.57 -1.00
N GLU A 369 9.04 -26.26 0.06
CA GLU A 369 10.35 -26.85 0.31
C GLU A 369 10.73 -26.85 1.81
N PHE A 370 11.81 -27.55 2.18
CA PHE A 370 12.37 -27.44 3.53
C PHE A 370 13.00 -26.07 3.76
N SER A 371 12.89 -25.55 4.98
CA SER A 371 13.54 -24.29 5.37
C SER A 371 15.06 -24.40 5.50
N GLU A 372 15.59 -25.61 5.72
CA GLU A 372 17.01 -25.92 5.84
C GLU A 372 17.37 -27.22 5.11
N VAL A 373 18.65 -27.40 4.78
CA VAL A 373 19.14 -28.59 4.03
C VAL A 373 19.96 -29.57 4.87
N ALA A 374 20.37 -29.21 6.10
CA ALA A 374 21.09 -30.09 7.02
C ALA A 374 20.93 -29.68 8.51
N ALA A 375 20.77 -30.66 9.40
CA ALA A 375 20.70 -30.51 10.87
C ALA A 375 21.42 -31.68 11.60
N ASN A 376 21.54 -31.63 12.94
CA ASN A 376 22.23 -32.64 13.78
C ASN A 376 21.83 -32.51 15.25
N ASP A 377 21.90 -33.61 16.03
CA ASP A 377 21.79 -33.59 17.50
C ASP A 377 22.40 -34.85 18.18
N PHE A 378 22.37 -34.95 19.52
CA PHE A 378 22.79 -36.13 20.28
C PHE A 378 21.61 -37.09 20.57
N GLU A 379 21.87 -38.40 20.61
CA GLU A 379 20.84 -39.44 20.79
C GLU A 379 19.93 -39.31 22.04
N PRO A 380 20.39 -38.80 23.21
CA PRO A 380 19.51 -38.59 24.37
C PRO A 380 18.35 -37.60 24.15
N ILE A 381 18.29 -36.90 23.01
CA ILE A 381 17.27 -35.90 22.70
C ILE A 381 16.11 -36.56 21.93
N ALA A 382 15.07 -36.93 22.68
CA ALA A 382 13.99 -37.81 22.23
C ALA A 382 13.11 -37.29 21.07
N THR A 383 13.09 -35.99 20.76
CA THR A 383 12.29 -35.44 19.64
C THR A 383 12.86 -34.11 19.14
N GLN A 384 13.00 -33.98 17.82
CA GLN A 384 13.37 -32.77 17.09
C GLN A 384 12.28 -32.42 16.07
N ALA A 385 11.93 -31.14 15.92
CA ALA A 385 10.97 -30.65 14.93
C ALA A 385 11.68 -30.20 13.65
N LEU A 386 11.12 -30.52 12.48
CA LEU A 386 11.66 -30.22 11.16
C LEU A 386 10.69 -29.30 10.40
N GLU A 387 11.17 -28.20 9.82
CA GLU A 387 10.33 -27.14 9.24
C GLU A 387 10.24 -27.19 7.71
N VAL A 388 9.01 -27.02 7.20
CA VAL A 388 8.67 -26.87 5.79
C VAL A 388 8.03 -25.50 5.58
N THR A 389 8.41 -24.82 4.49
CA THR A 389 7.96 -23.49 4.12
C THR A 389 7.24 -23.50 2.77
N LEU A 390 6.38 -22.50 2.57
CA LEU A 390 5.62 -22.24 1.36
C LEU A 390 5.95 -20.83 0.84
N SER A 391 6.06 -20.65 -0.47
CA SER A 391 6.49 -19.39 -1.09
C SER A 391 5.52 -18.20 -0.96
N TYR A 392 4.42 -18.35 -0.20
CA TYR A 392 3.39 -17.34 0.02
C TYR A 392 2.57 -17.69 1.28
N ILE A 393 1.86 -16.74 1.88
CA ILE A 393 0.93 -17.03 2.99
C ILE A 393 -0.37 -17.65 2.44
N PRO A 394 -0.77 -18.87 2.85
CA PRO A 394 -1.91 -19.56 2.24
C PRO A 394 -3.27 -19.08 2.77
N SER A 395 -4.25 -18.97 1.89
CA SER A 395 -5.67 -18.66 2.22
C SER A 395 -6.59 -19.90 2.25
N GLN A 396 -6.02 -21.08 1.98
CA GLN A 396 -6.64 -22.41 2.02
C GLN A 396 -5.56 -23.38 2.52
N ALA A 397 -5.92 -24.46 3.23
CA ALA A 397 -4.92 -25.41 3.73
C ALA A 397 -4.13 -26.06 2.58
N VAL A 398 -2.80 -25.95 2.63
CA VAL A 398 -1.85 -26.53 1.67
C VAL A 398 -1.11 -27.67 2.35
N SER A 399 -0.75 -28.74 1.65
CA SER A 399 -0.03 -29.87 2.27
C SER A 399 0.98 -30.53 1.34
N VAL A 400 1.95 -31.21 1.93
CA VAL A 400 2.99 -31.98 1.24
C VAL A 400 3.33 -33.22 2.07
N ASN A 401 3.70 -34.32 1.41
CA ASN A 401 4.11 -35.54 2.10
C ASN A 401 5.61 -35.53 2.39
N TYR A 402 6.03 -36.19 3.48
CA TYR A 402 7.44 -36.40 3.83
C TYR A 402 7.72 -37.89 4.09
N SER A 403 8.95 -38.32 3.84
CA SER A 403 9.42 -39.70 4.06
C SER A 403 10.93 -39.77 4.23
N ALA A 404 11.43 -40.72 5.03
CA ALA A 404 12.86 -41.04 5.06
C ALA A 404 13.26 -41.81 3.79
N VAL A 405 14.34 -41.39 3.13
CA VAL A 405 14.78 -41.91 1.81
C VAL A 405 16.22 -42.45 1.80
N GLY A 406 16.97 -42.28 2.89
CA GLY A 406 18.34 -42.77 3.03
C GLY A 406 18.95 -42.40 4.39
N GLY A 407 20.26 -42.58 4.50
CA GLY A 407 21.03 -42.46 5.75
C GLY A 407 21.97 -43.67 5.94
N ASP A 408 22.80 -43.62 6.98
CA ASP A 408 23.43 -44.80 7.59
C ASP A 408 22.57 -45.30 8.77
N ALA A 409 21.95 -44.37 9.51
CA ALA A 409 21.11 -44.68 10.67
C ALA A 409 19.86 -45.50 10.33
N THR A 410 19.43 -46.28 11.31
CA THR A 410 18.40 -47.32 11.23
C THR A 410 17.12 -46.94 11.99
N ASN A 411 16.03 -46.85 11.24
CA ASN A 411 14.70 -46.53 11.78
C ASN A 411 14.15 -47.71 12.62
N GLY A 412 14.06 -47.50 13.93
CA GLY A 412 13.62 -48.46 14.94
C GLY A 412 14.70 -48.85 15.94
N ASP A 413 15.98 -48.60 15.61
CA ASP A 413 17.12 -48.85 16.49
C ASP A 413 17.69 -47.49 16.99
N ASP A 414 17.98 -46.54 16.10
CA ASP A 414 18.68 -45.27 16.45
C ASP A 414 17.77 -44.02 16.29
N TYR A 415 16.73 -44.12 15.45
CA TYR A 415 15.69 -43.08 15.32
C TYR A 415 14.30 -43.66 15.04
N THR A 416 13.27 -42.83 15.07
CA THR A 416 11.91 -43.17 14.60
C THR A 416 11.31 -42.00 13.83
N LEU A 417 10.96 -42.27 12.57
CA LEU A 417 10.17 -41.38 11.70
C LEU A 417 9.20 -42.25 10.89
N ALA A 418 7.98 -41.75 10.66
CA ALA A 418 6.98 -42.42 9.83
C ALA A 418 6.63 -41.55 8.61
N ASP A 419 6.39 -42.18 7.45
CA ASP A 419 5.90 -41.49 6.26
C ASP A 419 4.59 -40.75 6.59
N GLY A 420 4.54 -39.45 6.26
CA GLY A 420 3.47 -38.58 6.73
C GLY A 420 3.13 -37.44 5.76
N THR A 421 2.25 -36.56 6.22
CA THR A 421 1.83 -35.34 5.53
C THR A 421 1.92 -34.19 6.51
N VAL A 422 2.58 -33.09 6.12
CA VAL A 422 2.55 -31.83 6.85
C VAL A 422 1.56 -30.88 6.15
N THR A 423 0.79 -30.13 6.94
CA THR A 423 -0.20 -29.17 6.45
C THR A 423 0.17 -27.77 6.91
N LEU A 424 0.25 -26.85 5.96
CA LEU A 424 0.32 -25.41 6.17
C LEU A 424 -1.13 -24.90 6.20
N GLU A 425 -1.61 -24.62 7.41
CA GLU A 425 -2.97 -24.10 7.64
C GLU A 425 -3.11 -22.65 7.15
N PRO A 426 -4.33 -22.16 6.82
CA PRO A 426 -4.54 -20.80 6.38
C PRO A 426 -3.94 -19.75 7.33
N GLY A 427 -3.22 -18.77 6.78
CA GLY A 427 -2.47 -17.76 7.51
C GLY A 427 -1.02 -18.16 7.86
N ASN A 428 -0.66 -19.44 7.79
CA ASN A 428 0.67 -19.93 8.18
C ASN A 428 1.55 -20.27 6.97
N GLN A 429 2.61 -19.48 6.74
CA GLN A 429 3.61 -19.74 5.69
C GLN A 429 4.50 -20.98 5.97
N LYS A 430 4.53 -21.44 7.22
CA LYS A 430 5.43 -22.48 7.74
C LYS A 430 4.65 -23.53 8.53
N ALA A 431 5.15 -24.76 8.51
CA ALA A 431 4.65 -25.86 9.35
C ALA A 431 5.77 -26.85 9.68
N THR A 432 5.62 -27.61 10.76
CA THR A 432 6.62 -28.58 11.24
C THR A 432 6.09 -30.01 11.33
N PHE A 433 7.00 -30.98 11.38
CA PHE A 433 6.74 -32.36 11.79
C PHE A 433 7.89 -32.93 12.64
N ASP A 434 7.60 -33.98 13.40
CA ASP A 434 8.51 -34.52 14.43
C ASP A 434 9.38 -35.69 13.91
N LEU A 435 10.64 -35.70 14.32
CA LEU A 435 11.60 -36.81 14.24
C LEU A 435 11.99 -37.21 15.67
N THR A 436 11.97 -38.50 16.00
CA THR A 436 12.41 -39.02 17.33
C THR A 436 13.77 -39.69 17.21
N LEU A 437 14.66 -39.45 18.19
CA LEU A 437 15.93 -40.17 18.35
C LEU A 437 15.82 -41.23 19.47
N ILE A 438 16.73 -42.21 19.47
CA ILE A 438 16.81 -43.32 20.42
C ILE A 438 18.23 -43.33 21.02
N ASN A 439 18.37 -43.74 22.28
CA ASN A 439 19.62 -43.71 23.05
C ASN A 439 19.78 -45.02 23.85
N ASP A 440 20.97 -45.63 23.86
CA ASP A 440 21.27 -46.80 24.71
C ASP A 440 22.52 -46.72 25.61
N VAL A 441 23.41 -47.71 25.56
CA VAL A 441 24.60 -47.92 26.41
C VAL A 441 25.73 -48.70 25.69
N GLU A 442 25.62 -48.93 24.37
CA GLU A 442 26.72 -49.41 23.53
C GLU A 442 27.52 -48.20 22.99
N VAL A 443 28.80 -48.37 22.61
CA VAL A 443 29.70 -47.25 22.25
C VAL A 443 29.99 -47.31 20.76
N GLU A 444 29.64 -46.24 20.04
CA GLU A 444 29.42 -46.25 18.58
C GLU A 444 30.19 -45.11 17.84
N ASP A 445 29.82 -44.80 16.59
CA ASP A 445 30.38 -43.72 15.74
C ASP A 445 29.20 -42.88 15.19
N ASP A 446 29.36 -41.56 14.98
CA ASP A 446 28.28 -40.65 14.52
C ASP A 446 27.57 -41.07 13.20
N GLU A 447 26.22 -41.06 13.17
CA GLU A 447 25.39 -41.56 12.04
C GLU A 447 24.43 -40.52 11.41
N THR A 448 23.85 -40.79 10.23
CA THR A 448 23.00 -39.83 9.47
C THR A 448 21.65 -40.34 8.91
N ILE A 449 20.73 -39.41 8.62
CA ILE A 449 19.41 -39.65 7.99
C ILE A 449 19.20 -38.72 6.78
N LEU A 450 18.51 -39.17 5.72
CA LEU A 450 18.03 -38.35 4.61
C LEU A 450 16.49 -38.38 4.52
N ILE A 451 15.85 -37.21 4.44
CA ILE A 451 14.38 -37.04 4.47
C ILE A 451 13.97 -36.20 3.26
N ALA A 452 12.93 -36.60 2.51
CA ALA A 452 12.49 -35.90 1.29
C ALA A 452 10.98 -35.61 1.26
N LEU A 453 10.63 -34.51 0.57
CA LEU A 453 9.26 -34.07 0.32
C LEU A 453 8.69 -34.67 -0.98
N SER A 454 7.37 -34.85 -1.03
CA SER A 454 6.69 -35.35 -2.24
C SER A 454 5.21 -34.96 -2.30
N ASN A 455 4.62 -35.00 -3.49
CA ASN A 455 3.17 -34.89 -3.72
C ASN A 455 2.50 -33.66 -3.06
N PRO A 456 2.93 -32.42 -3.38
CA PRO A 456 2.27 -31.21 -2.88
C PRO A 456 0.81 -31.15 -3.37
N SER A 457 -0.10 -30.68 -2.51
CA SER A 457 -1.55 -30.62 -2.80
C SER A 457 -1.92 -29.56 -3.84
N VAL A 458 -1.09 -28.54 -3.96
CA VAL A 458 -1.14 -27.45 -4.94
C VAL A 458 0.28 -26.94 -5.17
N GLY A 459 0.55 -26.36 -6.34
CA GLY A 459 1.88 -25.83 -6.66
C GLY A 459 2.89 -26.92 -7.07
N VAL A 460 4.16 -26.68 -6.76
CA VAL A 460 5.32 -27.54 -7.08
C VAL A 460 6.26 -27.63 -5.87
N LEU A 461 7.20 -28.58 -5.90
CA LEU A 461 8.31 -28.59 -4.93
C LEU A 461 9.36 -27.55 -5.34
N GLY A 462 10.07 -27.00 -4.34
CA GLY A 462 11.20 -26.11 -4.54
C GLY A 462 12.52 -26.83 -4.83
N ALA A 463 13.63 -26.14 -4.59
CA ALA A 463 14.97 -26.69 -4.74
C ALA A 463 15.40 -27.48 -3.50
N ASN A 464 14.93 -27.10 -2.31
CA ASN A 464 15.23 -27.78 -1.04
C ASN A 464 14.20 -28.90 -0.77
N ASP A 465 14.03 -29.84 -1.69
CA ASP A 465 13.09 -30.96 -1.54
C ASP A 465 13.60 -32.07 -0.59
N THR A 466 14.86 -32.01 -0.16
CA THR A 466 15.57 -33.04 0.62
C THR A 466 16.45 -32.43 1.72
N LEU A 467 16.40 -33.02 2.92
CA LEU A 467 17.09 -32.62 4.16
C LEU A 467 18.00 -33.76 4.67
N THR A 468 19.11 -33.41 5.34
CA THR A 468 20.04 -34.35 6.02
C THR A 468 20.02 -34.15 7.55
N PHE A 469 20.16 -35.23 8.35
CA PHE A 469 20.26 -35.20 9.83
C PHE A 469 21.44 -36.03 10.37
N THR A 470 21.90 -35.83 11.61
CA THR A 470 23.07 -36.54 12.23
C THR A 470 22.90 -36.82 13.76
N ILE A 471 23.52 -37.88 14.32
CA ILE A 471 23.39 -38.45 15.70
C ILE A 471 24.80 -38.72 16.38
N ASN A 472 24.96 -38.74 17.74
CA ASN A 472 26.27 -38.77 18.49
C ASN A 472 26.23 -39.39 19.98
N ASP A 473 27.30 -40.07 20.50
CA ASP A 473 27.45 -41.00 21.73
C ASP A 473 28.33 -40.51 23.00
N GLU A 474 28.44 -41.22 24.18
CA GLU A 474 29.34 -40.88 25.36
C GLU A 474 30.10 -41.89 26.34
N ASP A 475 29.74 -43.16 26.67
CA ASP A 475 30.09 -43.83 28.01
C ASP A 475 31.57 -44.15 28.41
N ASN A 476 31.90 -44.09 29.74
CA ASN A 476 33.10 -44.67 30.40
C ASN A 476 33.05 -44.66 31.99
N ALA A 477 34.00 -45.31 32.72
CA ALA A 477 33.85 -45.80 34.12
C ALA A 477 34.71 -45.25 35.32
N ARG A 478 35.56 -44.20 35.21
CA ARG A 478 36.17 -43.45 36.37
C ARG A 478 35.35 -42.19 36.69
N ASN A 479 35.29 -41.64 37.92
CA ASN A 479 34.34 -40.54 38.22
C ASN A 479 34.89 -39.37 39.07
N ILE A 480 34.61 -38.12 38.65
CA ILE A 480 34.92 -36.86 39.37
C ILE A 480 33.65 -36.02 39.63
N GLN A 481 33.54 -35.36 40.79
CA GLN A 481 32.28 -34.73 41.27
C GLN A 481 32.49 -33.62 42.32
N PHE A 482 31.44 -32.87 42.68
CA PHE A 482 31.45 -31.94 43.82
C PHE A 482 31.21 -32.64 45.18
N THR A 483 31.87 -32.16 46.24
CA THR A 483 31.70 -32.70 47.61
C THR A 483 30.41 -32.23 48.29
N ASN A 484 29.92 -31.03 47.93
CA ASN A 484 28.60 -30.49 48.31
C ASN A 484 27.85 -30.11 47.03
N THR A 485 26.53 -29.88 47.08
CA THR A 485 25.74 -29.48 45.90
C THR A 485 25.03 -28.11 46.04
N THR A 486 25.10 -27.44 47.19
CA THR A 486 24.34 -26.20 47.46
C THR A 486 25.08 -25.17 48.34
N GLY A 487 24.84 -23.87 48.13
CA GLY A 487 25.15 -22.76 49.05
C GLY A 487 24.23 -21.54 48.86
N THR A 488 24.29 -20.54 49.76
CA THR A 488 23.52 -19.28 49.66
C THR A 488 24.25 -18.10 50.31
N GLY A 489 23.90 -16.85 49.97
CA GLY A 489 24.29 -15.62 50.66
C GLY A 489 23.93 -14.35 49.87
N SER A 490 23.83 -13.20 50.54
CA SER A 490 23.53 -11.91 49.87
C SER A 490 24.62 -11.47 48.90
N GLU A 491 24.23 -10.79 47.82
CA GLU A 491 25.11 -10.20 46.79
C GLU A 491 26.33 -9.44 47.37
N SER A 492 26.12 -8.71 48.47
CA SER A 492 27.13 -8.05 49.30
C SER A 492 28.25 -8.96 49.87
N THR A 493 28.22 -10.27 49.58
CA THR A 493 29.17 -11.30 50.02
C THR A 493 30.28 -11.55 48.97
N ALA A 494 31.29 -10.68 48.93
CA ALA A 494 32.33 -10.64 47.91
C ALA A 494 33.14 -11.94 47.56
N SER A 495 33.04 -13.06 48.28
CA SER A 495 33.69 -14.32 47.87
C SER A 495 33.18 -15.60 48.55
N VAL A 496 33.20 -16.71 47.79
CA VAL A 496 32.75 -18.07 48.13
C VAL A 496 33.79 -19.09 47.62
N SER A 497 33.94 -20.25 48.27
CA SER A 497 34.91 -21.30 47.86
C SER A 497 34.29 -22.70 47.90
N ILE A 498 34.49 -23.48 46.83
CA ILE A 498 33.63 -24.60 46.42
C ILE A 498 34.47 -25.87 46.15
N PRO A 499 34.33 -26.96 46.93
CA PRO A 499 35.19 -28.15 46.83
C PRO A 499 34.70 -29.23 45.85
N ILE A 500 35.63 -29.81 45.07
CA ILE A 500 35.45 -31.00 44.23
C ILE A 500 36.35 -32.18 44.66
N GLU A 501 35.97 -33.40 44.28
CA GLU A 501 36.59 -34.67 44.66
C GLU A 501 36.58 -35.73 43.53
N ILE A 502 37.48 -36.71 43.59
CA ILE A 502 37.52 -37.86 42.66
C ILE A 502 37.33 -39.20 43.40
N ASN A 503 36.56 -40.13 42.82
CA ASN A 503 36.22 -41.40 43.47
C ASN A 503 37.40 -42.40 43.58
N LEU A 504 38.38 -42.28 42.68
CA LEU A 504 39.57 -43.14 42.56
C LEU A 504 40.78 -42.27 42.20
N VAL A 505 41.73 -42.15 43.14
CA VAL A 505 42.97 -41.37 42.95
C VAL A 505 43.90 -42.09 41.96
N ASP A 506 44.42 -41.33 41.01
CA ASP A 506 45.50 -41.74 40.10
C ASP A 506 46.85 -41.35 40.71
N THR A 507 47.82 -42.28 40.67
CA THR A 507 49.15 -42.12 41.27
C THR A 507 50.24 -41.93 40.22
N ALA A 508 49.87 -41.50 39.01
CA ALA A 508 50.77 -41.30 37.88
C ALA A 508 50.33 -40.23 36.86
N ASN A 509 49.07 -39.76 36.92
CA ASN A 509 48.54 -38.74 36.03
C ASN A 509 47.59 -37.80 36.80
N ASP A 510 47.72 -36.49 36.60
CA ASP A 510 46.73 -35.52 37.04
C ASP A 510 45.35 -35.84 36.42
N THR A 511 44.27 -35.59 37.17
CA THR A 511 42.91 -35.57 36.60
C THR A 511 42.49 -34.12 36.43
N LYS A 512 42.41 -33.66 35.18
CA LYS A 512 41.75 -32.40 34.83
C LYS A 512 40.28 -32.62 34.57
N VAL A 513 39.46 -31.69 35.03
CA VAL A 513 38.07 -31.55 34.64
C VAL A 513 37.80 -30.09 34.32
N TYR A 514 37.05 -29.82 33.27
CA TYR A 514 36.60 -28.47 32.96
C TYR A 514 35.45 -28.14 33.91
N TYR A 515 35.38 -26.89 34.37
CA TYR A 515 34.20 -26.40 35.06
C TYR A 515 33.73 -25.10 34.43
N SER A 516 32.42 -24.98 34.31
CA SER A 516 31.72 -23.80 33.80
C SER A 516 30.42 -23.62 34.57
N VAL A 517 29.93 -22.39 34.65
CA VAL A 517 28.50 -22.21 34.94
C VAL A 517 27.75 -22.66 33.68
N THR A 518 26.88 -23.65 33.82
CA THR A 518 26.10 -24.21 32.70
C THR A 518 24.66 -23.76 32.72
N THR A 519 24.11 -23.52 33.90
CA THR A 519 22.75 -23.01 34.11
C THR A 519 22.73 -22.10 35.33
N GLY A 520 21.66 -21.34 35.47
CA GLY A 520 21.50 -20.32 36.50
C GLY A 520 20.53 -19.25 36.02
N THR A 521 20.18 -18.32 36.91
CA THR A 521 19.74 -16.98 36.51
C THR A 521 20.97 -16.07 36.40
N ALA A 522 21.91 -16.22 37.34
CA ALA A 522 23.02 -15.30 37.53
C ALA A 522 23.98 -15.24 36.36
N ILE A 523 24.41 -14.02 36.06
CA ILE A 523 25.23 -13.63 34.93
C ILE A 523 26.68 -13.42 35.38
N GLY A 524 27.58 -14.08 34.65
CA GLY A 524 29.01 -14.03 34.94
C GLY A 524 29.69 -12.75 34.46
N SER A 525 31.01 -12.81 34.32
CA SER A 525 31.86 -11.71 33.81
C SER A 525 31.85 -10.42 34.65
N GLY A 526 31.25 -10.43 35.84
CA GLY A 526 31.16 -9.28 36.73
C GLY A 526 29.88 -8.45 36.58
N VAL A 527 28.78 -9.09 36.16
CA VAL A 527 27.42 -8.61 36.48
C VAL A 527 27.14 -9.02 37.93
N ASP A 528 26.77 -10.27 38.19
CA ASP A 528 26.40 -10.77 39.53
C ASP A 528 27.54 -11.58 40.17
N TYR A 529 28.41 -12.17 39.34
CA TYR A 529 29.63 -12.82 39.81
C TYR A 529 30.79 -12.79 38.81
N THR A 530 31.99 -13.02 39.34
CA THR A 530 33.16 -13.42 38.57
C THR A 530 33.62 -14.81 38.99
N LEU A 531 33.74 -15.70 38.00
CA LEU A 531 34.31 -17.03 38.10
C LEU A 531 35.28 -17.22 36.93
N ALA A 532 36.51 -17.65 37.21
CA ALA A 532 37.45 -18.00 36.15
C ALA A 532 37.11 -19.39 35.61
N ALA A 533 36.47 -19.46 34.43
CA ALA A 533 36.24 -20.72 33.74
C ALA A 533 37.57 -21.30 33.22
N ASP A 534 37.97 -22.45 33.76
CA ASP A 534 39.26 -23.11 33.49
C ASP A 534 39.14 -24.62 33.82
N THR A 535 40.27 -25.32 33.83
CA THR A 535 40.40 -26.70 34.30
C THR A 535 40.69 -26.74 35.80
N ALA A 536 39.79 -27.33 36.59
CA ALA A 536 40.14 -27.78 37.93
C ALA A 536 41.07 -29.01 37.78
N THR A 537 42.27 -28.91 38.34
CA THR A 537 43.27 -29.99 38.27
C THR A 537 43.41 -30.63 39.64
N ILE A 538 42.90 -31.86 39.80
CA ILE A 538 43.28 -32.71 40.92
C ILE A 538 44.61 -33.36 40.54
N LEU A 539 45.68 -32.95 41.23
CA LEU A 539 47.04 -33.44 41.00
C LEU A 539 47.18 -34.93 41.34
N GLU A 540 48.22 -35.58 40.81
CA GLU A 540 48.63 -36.92 41.27
C GLU A 540 48.74 -37.01 42.81
N ASP A 541 48.44 -38.19 43.36
CA ASP A 541 48.32 -38.46 44.82
C ASP A 541 47.30 -37.59 45.59
N SER A 542 46.54 -36.72 44.93
CA SER A 542 45.52 -35.84 45.54
C SER A 542 44.10 -36.34 45.29
N SER A 543 43.16 -36.00 46.19
CA SER A 543 41.75 -36.44 46.10
C SER A 543 40.73 -35.32 45.88
N SER A 544 41.13 -34.05 45.99
CA SER A 544 40.23 -32.89 45.96
C SER A 544 40.93 -31.57 45.67
N VAL A 545 40.19 -30.57 45.18
CA VAL A 545 40.63 -29.17 44.97
C VAL A 545 39.43 -28.22 45.13
N ASN A 546 39.69 -26.93 45.36
CA ASN A 546 38.64 -25.90 45.43
C ASN A 546 38.57 -25.07 44.14
N ILE A 547 37.37 -24.59 43.83
CA ILE A 547 37.04 -23.54 42.87
C ILE A 547 36.63 -22.30 43.68
N ASP A 548 37.19 -21.13 43.36
CA ASP A 548 36.90 -19.88 44.07
C ASP A 548 36.00 -18.97 43.22
N LEU A 549 34.98 -18.40 43.85
CA LEU A 549 33.92 -17.57 43.26
C LEU A 549 33.91 -16.20 43.95
N THR A 550 33.59 -15.14 43.21
CA THR A 550 33.43 -13.78 43.73
C THR A 550 32.07 -13.24 43.30
N ILE A 551 31.25 -12.83 44.27
CA ILE A 551 29.94 -12.20 44.03
C ILE A 551 30.13 -10.69 43.88
N VAL A 552 29.23 -10.05 43.14
CA VAL A 552 29.14 -8.59 42.89
C VAL A 552 27.83 -8.07 43.52
N ASP A 553 27.75 -6.77 43.73
CA ASP A 553 26.79 -6.03 44.58
C ASP A 553 26.46 -4.75 43.79
N ASP A 554 25.20 -4.55 43.37
CA ASP A 554 24.85 -3.60 42.30
C ASP A 554 23.81 -2.50 42.68
N ALA A 555 22.65 -2.40 42.03
CA ALA A 555 21.59 -1.40 42.22
C ALA A 555 20.26 -1.76 41.51
N LEU A 556 20.11 -2.98 40.98
CA LEU A 556 18.90 -3.48 40.31
C LEU A 556 18.01 -4.24 41.30
N ASP A 557 16.72 -3.95 41.33
CA ASP A 557 15.73 -4.80 42.02
C ASP A 557 15.59 -6.12 41.24
N GLU A 558 16.08 -7.21 41.82
CA GLU A 558 16.26 -8.50 41.16
C GLU A 558 15.40 -9.60 41.81
N LEU A 559 15.61 -10.86 41.44
CA LEU A 559 15.17 -12.00 42.26
C LEU A 559 16.37 -12.59 42.99
N HIS A 560 16.12 -13.36 44.05
CA HIS A 560 17.16 -14.21 44.64
C HIS A 560 17.66 -15.22 43.59
N GLU A 561 18.84 -14.93 43.05
CA GLU A 561 19.41 -15.61 41.91
C GLU A 561 20.03 -16.98 42.24
N ILE A 562 20.33 -17.77 41.21
CA ILE A 562 21.22 -18.92 41.32
C ILE A 562 22.27 -19.00 40.20
N LEU A 563 23.45 -19.53 40.49
CA LEU A 563 24.38 -20.10 39.50
C LEU A 563 24.63 -21.58 39.76
N VAL A 564 24.68 -22.39 38.69
CA VAL A 564 24.95 -23.82 38.72
C VAL A 564 26.26 -24.09 37.97
N ILE A 565 27.31 -24.38 38.74
CA ILE A 565 28.61 -24.79 38.20
C ILE A 565 28.55 -26.30 37.94
N THR A 566 28.95 -26.73 36.75
CA THR A 566 28.95 -28.13 36.33
C THR A 566 30.34 -28.55 35.86
N LEU A 567 30.67 -29.82 36.10
CA LEU A 567 31.90 -30.45 35.64
C LEU A 567 31.71 -31.09 34.26
N SER A 568 32.68 -30.94 33.34
CA SER A 568 32.63 -31.49 31.99
C SER A 568 34.00 -31.91 31.44
N SER A 569 34.00 -32.68 30.35
CA SER A 569 35.17 -33.20 29.61
C SER A 569 36.35 -33.65 30.50
N PRO A 570 36.12 -34.50 31.53
CA PRO A 570 37.17 -34.94 32.44
C PRO A 570 38.22 -35.80 31.72
N SER A 571 39.46 -35.32 31.67
CA SER A 571 40.57 -36.13 31.18
C SER A 571 40.79 -37.34 32.08
N ASN A 572 41.00 -38.53 31.50
CA ASN A 572 41.32 -39.75 32.25
C ASN A 572 40.23 -40.18 33.28
N ALA A 573 39.01 -39.64 33.15
CA ALA A 573 37.84 -39.97 33.98
C ALA A 573 36.54 -39.65 33.22
N ASN A 574 35.43 -39.68 33.94
CA ASN A 574 34.06 -39.32 33.55
C ASN A 574 33.43 -38.59 34.74
N LEU A 575 32.17 -38.23 34.63
CA LEU A 575 31.47 -37.48 35.67
C LEU A 575 30.92 -38.42 36.76
N GLY A 576 30.84 -37.93 38.00
CA GLY A 576 30.27 -38.67 39.15
C GLY A 576 28.79 -38.41 39.36
N THR A 577 28.27 -38.65 40.56
CA THR A 577 26.85 -38.43 40.84
C THR A 577 26.53 -36.98 41.15
N ASN A 578 27.50 -36.23 41.70
CA ASN A 578 27.36 -34.82 42.01
C ASN A 578 28.06 -33.99 40.91
N THR A 579 27.53 -33.99 39.69
CA THR A 579 28.15 -33.28 38.56
C THR A 579 27.99 -31.76 38.65
N THR A 580 27.08 -31.28 39.51
CA THR A 580 26.65 -29.87 39.63
C THR A 580 26.74 -29.33 41.07
N PHE A 581 26.92 -28.01 41.20
CA PHE A 581 26.83 -27.26 42.45
C PHE A 581 26.06 -25.95 42.24
N THR A 582 25.01 -25.72 43.03
CA THR A 582 24.18 -24.52 42.98
C THR A 582 24.54 -23.53 44.09
N TYR A 583 24.83 -22.28 43.75
CA TYR A 583 24.93 -21.19 44.73
C TYR A 583 23.78 -20.20 44.53
N THR A 584 23.11 -19.81 45.61
CA THR A 584 22.06 -18.77 45.62
C THR A 584 22.65 -17.43 46.03
N ILE A 585 22.30 -16.37 45.29
CA ILE A 585 22.59 -14.98 45.64
C ILE A 585 21.29 -14.35 46.18
N GLU A 586 21.37 -13.55 47.24
CA GLU A 586 20.21 -12.90 47.87
C GLU A 586 20.28 -11.38 47.62
N ASP A 587 19.38 -10.89 46.76
CA ASP A 587 19.20 -9.48 46.35
C ASP A 587 18.86 -8.56 47.55
N ASN A 588 19.11 -7.26 47.41
CA ASN A 588 18.91 -6.27 48.47
C ASN A 588 18.31 -4.90 48.07
N ASP A 589 17.81 -4.71 46.84
CA ASP A 589 17.37 -3.40 46.31
C ASP A 589 15.84 -3.11 46.36
N ASP A 590 15.43 -1.91 45.91
CA ASP A 590 14.04 -1.38 45.98
C ASP A 590 13.43 -1.21 44.56
N GLY A 591 12.31 -1.89 44.27
CA GLY A 591 11.68 -1.92 42.94
C GLY A 591 11.10 -0.60 42.38
N PRO A 592 11.00 -0.46 41.04
CA PRO A 592 10.76 0.81 40.34
C PRO A 592 9.30 1.31 40.35
N THR A 593 9.03 2.38 39.59
CA THR A 593 7.69 2.89 39.27
C THR A 593 7.39 2.77 37.77
N VAL A 594 6.13 2.57 37.37
CA VAL A 594 5.68 2.38 35.98
C VAL A 594 4.61 3.39 35.55
N ALA A 595 4.73 3.98 34.36
CA ALA A 595 3.82 5.00 33.82
C ALA A 595 3.85 5.07 32.28
N PHE A 596 2.86 5.70 31.64
CA PHE A 596 2.97 6.09 30.22
C PHE A 596 4.04 7.18 30.03
N ASP A 597 4.70 7.19 28.86
CA ASP A 597 5.67 8.22 28.47
C ASP A 597 5.01 9.59 28.22
N THR A 598 3.82 9.57 27.59
CA THR A 598 3.04 10.76 27.22
C THR A 598 1.56 10.59 27.57
N THR A 599 0.81 11.69 27.64
CA THR A 599 -0.65 11.66 27.90
C THR A 599 -1.51 11.45 26.66
N ALA A 600 -0.96 11.68 25.46
CA ALA A 600 -1.68 11.50 24.20
C ALA A 600 -0.73 11.30 23.02
N SER A 601 -1.23 10.64 21.97
CA SER A 601 -0.60 10.47 20.66
C SER A 601 -1.67 10.35 19.57
N LYS A 602 -1.29 10.28 18.28
CA LYS A 602 -2.24 10.05 17.18
C LYS A 602 -1.59 9.40 15.96
N GLY A 603 -2.42 8.84 15.08
CA GLY A 603 -2.06 8.32 13.76
C GLY A 603 -3.30 8.21 12.86
N VAL A 604 -3.07 7.96 11.58
CA VAL A 604 -4.15 7.63 10.63
C VAL A 604 -4.65 6.20 10.84
N GLU A 605 -5.80 5.88 10.27
CA GLU A 605 -6.24 4.50 10.08
C GLU A 605 -5.27 3.78 9.15
N ALA A 606 -4.75 2.65 9.63
CA ALA A 606 -3.73 1.87 8.94
C ALA A 606 -3.63 0.52 9.63
N LEU A 607 -3.55 -0.57 8.87
CA LEU A 607 -3.47 -1.95 9.38
C LEU A 607 -2.06 -2.26 9.94
N THR A 608 -1.65 -1.49 10.95
CA THR A 608 -0.29 -1.43 11.50
C THR A 608 -0.30 -1.38 13.03
N ALA A 609 0.81 -1.77 13.64
CA ALA A 609 0.96 -1.77 15.10
C ALA A 609 1.31 -0.37 15.63
N ALA A 610 0.29 0.39 16.03
CA ALA A 610 0.44 1.69 16.65
C ALA A 610 0.96 1.54 18.11
N GLY A 611 2.24 1.86 18.34
CA GLY A 611 2.88 1.62 19.63
C GLY A 611 2.63 2.69 20.70
N ILE A 612 1.96 2.35 21.81
CA ILE A 612 1.78 3.24 22.96
C ILE A 612 2.81 2.92 24.06
N LEU A 613 3.77 3.84 24.28
CA LEU A 613 4.94 3.60 25.13
C LEU A 613 4.66 3.73 26.64
N VAL A 614 4.99 2.67 27.38
CA VAL A 614 5.03 2.60 28.85
C VAL A 614 6.49 2.50 29.29
N ARG A 615 6.86 3.23 30.36
CA ARG A 615 8.21 3.28 30.94
C ARG A 615 8.24 2.90 32.41
N LEU A 616 9.39 2.39 32.84
CA LEU A 616 9.83 2.36 34.23
C LEU A 616 10.63 3.62 34.59
N SER A 617 10.74 3.94 35.88
CA SER A 617 11.62 5.01 36.39
C SER A 617 13.10 4.62 36.45
N ALA A 618 13.39 3.32 36.41
CA ALA A 618 14.70 2.69 36.27
C ALA A 618 14.46 1.24 35.79
N PRO A 619 15.44 0.56 35.16
CA PRO A 619 15.37 -0.88 34.93
C PRO A 619 15.20 -1.65 36.25
N SER A 620 14.66 -2.87 36.16
CA SER A 620 14.59 -3.87 37.24
C SER A 620 15.07 -5.20 36.66
N GLY A 621 15.77 -6.00 37.46
CA GLY A 621 16.09 -7.40 37.16
C GLY A 621 14.87 -8.32 37.23
N GLN A 622 13.79 -7.86 37.84
CA GLN A 622 12.50 -8.53 37.78
C GLN A 622 11.71 -8.11 36.54
N ALA A 623 10.92 -9.04 35.99
CA ALA A 623 9.86 -8.65 35.06
C ALA A 623 8.79 -7.85 35.82
N VAL A 624 8.54 -6.61 35.38
CA VAL A 624 7.49 -5.75 35.93
C VAL A 624 6.20 -6.00 35.17
N THR A 625 5.09 -6.19 35.88
CA THR A 625 3.77 -6.35 35.26
C THR A 625 2.81 -5.26 35.67
N VAL A 626 1.97 -4.81 34.74
CA VAL A 626 0.93 -3.80 34.98
C VAL A 626 -0.31 -4.10 34.14
N ASP A 627 -1.49 -4.11 34.75
CA ASP A 627 -2.74 -4.34 34.02
C ASP A 627 -3.16 -3.05 33.28
N TYR A 628 -3.75 -3.18 32.09
CA TYR A 628 -4.31 -2.03 31.37
C TYR A 628 -5.74 -2.26 30.89
N SER A 629 -6.49 -1.17 30.76
CA SER A 629 -7.92 -1.20 30.46
C SER A 629 -8.35 -0.01 29.61
N ILE A 630 -9.19 -0.25 28.62
CA ILE A 630 -9.89 0.79 27.85
C ILE A 630 -10.87 1.55 28.78
N ASP A 631 -10.89 2.87 28.70
CA ASP A 631 -11.85 3.73 29.42
C ASP A 631 -13.17 3.83 28.64
N GLY A 632 -14.28 4.01 29.37
CA GLY A 632 -15.61 4.22 28.80
C GLY A 632 -15.83 5.61 28.18
N THR A 633 -14.79 6.43 28.05
CA THR A 633 -14.76 7.65 27.23
C THR A 633 -14.21 7.46 25.82
N THR A 634 -13.67 6.28 25.52
CA THR A 634 -13.29 5.83 24.17
C THR A 634 -14.49 5.96 23.24
N THR A 635 -14.31 6.60 22.08
CA THR A 635 -15.36 6.71 21.06
C THR A 635 -15.34 5.49 20.14
N ALA A 636 -14.12 5.05 19.80
CA ALA A 636 -13.85 3.92 18.91
C ALA A 636 -14.25 2.55 19.45
N THR A 637 -14.36 1.63 18.50
CA THR A 637 -14.94 0.30 18.61
C THR A 637 -13.85 -0.76 18.51
N ASN A 638 -13.57 -1.38 19.65
CA ASN A 638 -12.64 -2.49 19.76
C ASN A 638 -13.18 -3.78 19.10
N ALA A 639 -12.29 -4.77 18.97
CA ALA A 639 -12.49 -6.12 18.43
C ALA A 639 -12.49 -6.22 16.89
N GLY A 640 -11.61 -5.45 16.24
CA GLY A 640 -11.37 -5.53 14.80
C GLY A 640 -12.48 -4.87 13.98
N ILE A 641 -12.97 -3.72 14.45
CA ILE A 641 -13.71 -2.76 13.64
C ILE A 641 -12.75 -1.58 13.43
N ASP A 642 -12.66 -0.67 14.40
CA ASP A 642 -11.79 0.52 14.30
C ASP A 642 -10.41 0.23 14.95
N PHE A 643 -10.37 -0.67 15.95
CA PHE A 643 -9.13 -1.20 16.53
C PHE A 643 -9.26 -2.62 17.10
N ASP A 644 -8.12 -3.30 17.31
CA ASP A 644 -8.00 -4.39 18.29
C ASP A 644 -6.98 -4.05 19.38
N LEU A 645 -7.47 -4.06 20.62
CA LEU A 645 -6.68 -4.03 21.83
C LEU A 645 -7.21 -5.10 22.79
N GLN A 646 -6.45 -6.18 22.90
CA GLN A 646 -6.65 -7.20 23.93
C GLN A 646 -6.25 -6.61 25.28
N THR A 647 -7.23 -6.24 26.13
CA THR A 647 -6.94 -5.68 27.46
C THR A 647 -6.41 -6.76 28.41
N THR A 648 -5.09 -6.91 28.46
CA THR A 648 -4.39 -7.91 29.29
C THR A 648 -3.52 -7.25 30.36
N GLN A 649 -2.74 -8.07 31.04
CA GLN A 649 -1.53 -7.61 31.72
C GLN A 649 -0.45 -7.28 30.67
N LEU A 650 0.21 -6.13 30.83
CA LEU A 650 1.46 -5.80 30.15
C LEU A 650 2.62 -6.34 30.97
N VAL A 651 3.65 -6.86 30.29
CA VAL A 651 4.89 -7.33 30.91
C VAL A 651 6.06 -6.56 30.32
N ILE A 652 6.77 -5.81 31.17
CA ILE A 652 8.07 -5.22 30.86
C ILE A 652 9.12 -6.24 31.31
N PRO A 653 9.93 -6.82 30.40
CA PRO A 653 10.94 -7.81 30.78
C PRO A 653 12.02 -7.26 31.71
N ALA A 654 12.71 -8.17 32.39
CA ALA A 654 13.92 -7.85 33.15
C ALA A 654 14.96 -7.09 32.29
N GLY A 655 15.63 -6.11 32.89
CA GLY A 655 16.63 -5.24 32.24
C GLY A 655 16.04 -4.20 31.26
N VAL A 656 14.74 -4.23 30.97
CA VAL A 656 14.10 -3.33 30.00
C VAL A 656 13.46 -2.13 30.71
N ASP A 657 13.75 -0.90 30.26
CA ASP A 657 13.22 0.33 30.86
C ASP A 657 11.85 0.74 30.30
N SER A 658 11.41 0.16 29.18
CA SER A 658 10.21 0.59 28.46
C SER A 658 9.71 -0.43 27.43
N ILE A 659 8.39 -0.48 27.22
CA ILE A 659 7.74 -1.34 26.22
C ILE A 659 6.54 -0.64 25.59
N LEU A 660 6.20 -1.03 24.37
CA LEU A 660 4.95 -0.62 23.72
C LEU A 660 3.81 -1.55 24.16
N ILE A 661 2.63 -0.99 24.45
CA ILE A 661 1.39 -1.77 24.41
C ILE A 661 1.13 -2.12 22.93
N PRO A 662 0.95 -3.39 22.57
CA PRO A 662 0.54 -3.77 21.22
C PRO A 662 -0.92 -3.36 21.01
N PHE A 663 -1.13 -2.51 20.01
CA PHE A 663 -2.42 -1.92 19.65
C PHE A 663 -2.46 -1.84 18.13
N THR A 664 -3.48 -2.43 17.52
CA THR A 664 -3.65 -2.45 16.07
C THR A 664 -4.81 -1.54 15.73
N VAL A 665 -4.54 -0.46 15.01
CA VAL A 665 -5.59 0.29 14.31
C VAL A 665 -5.97 -0.53 13.08
N PHE A 666 -7.24 -0.49 12.70
CA PHE A 666 -7.69 -1.03 11.41
C PHE A 666 -8.06 0.15 10.52
N ASN A 667 -7.93 -0.04 9.21
CA ASN A 667 -8.65 0.78 8.24
C ASN A 667 -9.82 -0.06 7.72
N ASP A 668 -10.95 0.54 7.37
CA ASP A 668 -12.05 -0.18 6.72
C ASP A 668 -12.33 0.28 5.28
N PHE A 669 -13.45 0.94 4.98
CA PHE A 669 -13.70 1.75 3.77
C PHE A 669 -14.80 2.81 4.02
N ILE A 670 -14.98 3.27 5.26
CA ILE A 670 -16.12 4.11 5.69
C ILE A 670 -15.60 5.46 6.23
N GLN A 671 -15.84 6.54 5.47
CA GLN A 671 -15.55 7.88 5.95
C GLN A 671 -16.34 8.24 7.23
N GLU A 672 -15.62 8.40 8.33
CA GLU A 672 -16.11 8.67 9.68
C GLU A 672 -15.61 10.07 10.16
N ASN A 673 -15.03 10.20 11.36
CA ASN A 673 -14.47 11.44 11.94
C ASN A 673 -13.32 11.06 12.90
N ASP A 674 -12.34 11.94 13.14
CA ASP A 674 -11.27 11.78 14.16
C ASP A 674 -11.78 11.13 15.48
N GLU A 675 -11.34 9.91 15.73
CA GLU A 675 -11.80 8.98 16.77
C GLU A 675 -10.80 8.84 17.92
N THR A 676 -11.18 8.29 19.07
CA THR A 676 -10.30 8.21 20.24
C THR A 676 -10.35 6.91 21.03
N VAL A 677 -9.17 6.36 21.33
CA VAL A 677 -8.95 5.22 22.23
C VAL A 677 -8.28 5.71 23.51
N VAL A 678 -8.93 5.53 24.66
CA VAL A 678 -8.41 5.97 25.97
C VAL A 678 -8.03 4.76 26.81
N ILE A 679 -6.78 4.70 27.27
CA ILE A 679 -6.22 3.56 28.00
C ILE A 679 -5.75 4.00 29.39
N ASN A 680 -6.08 3.20 30.42
CA ASN A 680 -5.63 3.39 31.80
C ASN A 680 -4.67 2.27 32.24
N LEU A 681 -3.63 2.62 33.00
CA LEU A 681 -2.80 1.66 33.75
C LEU A 681 -3.36 1.44 35.17
N ASN A 682 -3.44 0.18 35.58
CA ASN A 682 -3.97 -0.26 36.86
C ASN A 682 -3.09 -1.37 37.45
N GLY A 683 -2.86 -1.40 38.76
CA GLY A 683 -2.25 -2.55 39.46
C GLY A 683 -0.88 -3.02 38.93
N ALA A 684 0.21 -2.53 39.53
CA ALA A 684 1.56 -3.00 39.21
C ALA A 684 2.04 -4.11 40.16
N THR A 685 2.82 -5.05 39.63
CA THR A 685 3.60 -6.06 40.37
C THR A 685 5.09 -5.83 40.07
N ASN A 686 5.94 -5.97 41.09
CA ASN A 686 7.37 -5.61 41.06
C ASN A 686 7.66 -4.13 40.72
N ALA A 687 6.62 -3.28 40.74
CA ALA A 687 6.72 -1.84 40.63
C ALA A 687 5.52 -1.17 41.33
N THR A 688 5.50 0.16 41.37
CA THR A 688 4.33 0.96 41.77
C THR A 688 3.90 1.92 40.65
N LEU A 689 2.62 2.33 40.61
CA LEU A 689 2.15 3.26 39.56
C LEU A 689 2.76 4.65 39.72
N GLY A 690 3.32 5.19 38.64
CA GLY A 690 3.87 6.54 38.54
C GLY A 690 2.82 7.62 38.28
N SER A 691 3.25 8.77 37.73
CA SER A 691 2.42 9.97 37.62
C SER A 691 1.51 10.06 36.39
N ILE A 692 1.75 9.25 35.35
CA ILE A 692 0.93 9.23 34.12
C ILE A 692 0.32 7.84 33.96
N THR A 693 -0.94 7.70 34.36
CA THR A 693 -1.68 6.42 34.36
C THR A 693 -2.81 6.39 33.33
N GLN A 694 -2.92 7.40 32.47
CA GLN A 694 -3.91 7.49 31.39
C GLN A 694 -3.25 8.04 30.11
N HIS A 695 -3.60 7.48 28.96
CA HIS A 695 -3.20 7.91 27.63
C HIS A 695 -4.40 7.97 26.69
N THR A 696 -4.44 8.94 25.78
CA THR A 696 -5.43 9.04 24.70
C THR A 696 -4.73 8.93 23.33
N TYR A 697 -5.01 7.88 22.59
CA TYR A 697 -4.67 7.79 21.17
C TYR A 697 -5.81 8.38 20.34
N THR A 698 -5.50 9.22 19.36
CA THR A 698 -6.47 9.67 18.34
C THR A 698 -6.23 8.92 17.04
N ILE A 699 -7.28 8.30 16.52
CA ILE A 699 -7.36 7.68 15.20
C ILE A 699 -7.87 8.77 14.24
N SER A 700 -7.32 8.87 13.03
CA SER A 700 -7.75 9.83 12.00
C SER A 700 -8.18 9.11 10.71
N ASP A 701 -9.40 9.44 10.29
CA ASP A 701 -10.05 9.08 9.01
C ASP A 701 -9.06 9.11 7.82
N ASP A 702 -8.83 7.97 7.19
CA ASP A 702 -7.95 7.78 6.01
C ASP A 702 -8.72 7.31 4.76
N ASP A 703 -9.96 6.81 4.93
CA ASP A 703 -10.75 6.17 3.89
C ASP A 703 -11.36 7.11 2.82
N GLY A 704 -10.62 7.28 1.73
CA GLY A 704 -11.16 7.58 0.41
C GLY A 704 -11.97 6.40 -0.14
N GLY A 705 -13.30 6.44 0.00
CA GLY A 705 -14.17 5.39 -0.56
C GLY A 705 -14.03 5.24 -2.08
N PHE A 706 -13.47 4.10 -2.52
CA PHE A 706 -13.10 3.70 -3.90
C PHE A 706 -12.83 4.86 -4.87
N GLY A 707 -11.54 5.21 -4.94
CA GLY A 707 -11.03 6.52 -5.33
C GLY A 707 -11.41 7.13 -6.69
N PRO A 708 -10.87 8.33 -6.96
CA PRO A 708 -11.31 9.19 -8.05
C PRO A 708 -11.06 8.63 -9.47
N ASP A 709 -12.09 8.04 -10.10
CA ASP A 709 -12.10 7.53 -11.49
C ASP A 709 -12.05 8.62 -12.59
N GLY A 710 -11.71 9.86 -12.23
CA GLY A 710 -11.72 11.02 -13.14
C GLY A 710 -10.50 11.12 -14.08
N PRO A 711 -10.43 12.19 -14.90
CA PRO A 711 -9.25 12.47 -15.72
C PRO A 711 -8.01 12.64 -14.83
N GLY A 712 -6.90 11.95 -15.14
CA GLY A 712 -5.73 11.94 -14.25
C GLY A 712 -5.91 11.16 -12.95
N GLY A 713 -7.04 10.45 -12.79
CA GLY A 713 -7.51 9.93 -11.51
C GLY A 713 -7.88 11.05 -10.55
N ILE A 714 -8.69 12.03 -10.99
CA ILE A 714 -9.03 13.25 -10.25
C ILE A 714 -10.54 13.56 -10.29
N GLY A 715 -11.18 13.50 -9.12
CA GLY A 715 -12.61 13.72 -8.90
C GLY A 715 -13.41 12.41 -8.80
N GLY A 716 -14.39 12.38 -7.91
CA GLY A 716 -15.20 11.18 -7.63
C GLY A 716 -16.43 10.99 -8.53
N SER A 717 -17.01 9.80 -8.48
CA SER A 717 -18.29 9.43 -9.15
C SER A 717 -19.48 10.32 -8.75
N THR A 718 -19.40 11.00 -7.61
CA THR A 718 -20.40 11.93 -7.08
C THR A 718 -20.17 13.40 -7.46
N GLU A 719 -19.00 13.74 -8.01
CA GLU A 719 -18.58 15.13 -8.30
C GLU A 719 -18.63 15.47 -9.79
N MET A 720 -18.40 14.46 -10.65
CA MET A 720 -18.45 14.58 -12.10
C MET A 720 -19.90 14.58 -12.61
N SER A 721 -20.30 15.64 -13.31
CA SER A 721 -21.65 15.79 -13.87
C SER A 721 -21.80 15.11 -15.23
N PHE A 722 -20.75 15.08 -16.06
CA PHE A 722 -20.56 14.12 -17.16
C PHE A 722 -19.11 14.10 -17.65
N PHE A 723 -18.68 12.96 -18.21
CA PHE A 723 -17.41 12.80 -18.91
C PHE A 723 -17.63 12.16 -20.29
N LEU A 724 -17.44 12.96 -21.35
CA LEU A 724 -17.64 12.55 -22.74
C LEU A 724 -16.30 12.21 -23.41
N GLN A 725 -16.00 10.91 -23.58
CA GLN A 725 -14.78 10.39 -24.22
C GLN A 725 -15.11 9.31 -25.29
N ALA A 726 -14.35 9.29 -26.40
CA ALA A 726 -14.47 8.28 -27.47
C ALA A 726 -13.62 7.00 -27.23
N LYS A 727 -13.93 6.24 -26.16
CA LYS A 727 -13.30 4.94 -25.84
C LYS A 727 -14.25 3.80 -26.19
N GLY A 728 -13.90 2.96 -27.18
CA GLY A 728 -14.84 2.04 -27.85
C GLY A 728 -15.62 1.05 -26.97
N ASN A 729 -15.18 0.76 -25.74
CA ASN A 729 -15.90 -0.11 -24.80
C ASN A 729 -17.03 0.60 -24.02
N TRP A 730 -17.07 1.95 -24.01
CA TRP A 730 -18.14 2.75 -23.40
C TRP A 730 -19.13 3.31 -24.44
N LEU A 731 -18.96 2.94 -25.71
CA LEU A 731 -19.79 3.40 -26.83
C LEU A 731 -20.59 2.23 -27.36
N PHE A 732 -21.88 2.40 -27.66
CA PHE A 732 -22.73 1.28 -28.04
C PHE A 732 -23.55 1.55 -29.30
N THR A 733 -23.66 0.51 -30.15
CA THR A 733 -24.48 0.52 -31.39
C THR A 733 -25.95 0.18 -31.13
N ASP A 734 -26.30 -0.11 -29.87
CA ASP A 734 -27.64 -0.38 -29.37
C ASP A 734 -27.74 0.09 -27.90
N ALA A 735 -28.81 -0.30 -27.20
CA ALA A 735 -29.07 0.07 -25.80
C ALA A 735 -28.15 -0.65 -24.78
N GLY A 736 -26.82 -0.48 -24.90
CA GLY A 736 -25.83 -0.93 -23.91
C GLY A 736 -25.38 -2.39 -23.99
N ASN A 737 -25.57 -3.08 -25.13
CA ASN A 737 -25.28 -4.52 -25.26
C ASN A 737 -24.20 -4.82 -26.31
N THR A 738 -24.03 -3.96 -27.31
CA THR A 738 -23.07 -4.14 -28.40
C THR A 738 -22.15 -2.93 -28.52
N ASN A 739 -20.89 -3.10 -28.11
CA ASN A 739 -19.85 -2.07 -28.17
C ASN A 739 -19.62 -1.59 -29.62
N ALA A 740 -19.30 -0.31 -29.79
CA ALA A 740 -19.00 0.27 -31.09
C ALA A 740 -17.66 -0.26 -31.64
N THR A 741 -17.61 -0.39 -32.95
CA THR A 741 -16.41 -0.75 -33.72
C THR A 741 -16.20 0.24 -34.87
N ASP A 742 -15.02 0.20 -35.49
CA ASP A 742 -14.63 1.15 -36.54
C ASP A 742 -15.68 1.27 -37.67
N GLY A 743 -16.16 2.50 -37.90
CA GLY A 743 -17.20 2.84 -38.88
C GLY A 743 -18.65 2.56 -38.45
N THR A 744 -18.93 2.22 -37.19
CA THR A 744 -20.31 1.97 -36.70
C THR A 744 -20.96 3.21 -36.07
N LEU A 745 -22.28 3.36 -36.26
CA LEU A 745 -23.10 4.40 -35.63
C LEU A 745 -23.24 4.16 -34.13
N ILE A 746 -23.12 5.23 -33.34
CA ILE A 746 -23.20 5.19 -31.87
C ILE A 746 -24.58 5.72 -31.44
N GLN A 747 -25.36 4.89 -30.75
CA GLN A 747 -26.71 5.23 -30.26
C GLN A 747 -26.72 5.55 -28.75
N GLN A 748 -25.69 5.11 -28.02
CA GLN A 748 -25.58 5.24 -26.58
C GLN A 748 -24.13 5.45 -26.13
N TRP A 749 -23.96 6.35 -25.15
CA TRP A 749 -22.77 6.56 -24.34
C TRP A 749 -22.98 6.07 -22.91
N GLU A 750 -21.96 5.48 -22.30
CA GLU A 750 -21.88 5.29 -20.86
C GLU A 750 -21.00 6.38 -20.23
N ASN A 751 -21.39 6.90 -19.06
CA ASN A 751 -20.57 7.82 -18.28
C ASN A 751 -19.50 7.00 -17.52
N PRO A 752 -18.18 7.19 -17.79
CA PRO A 752 -17.13 6.33 -17.23
C PRO A 752 -17.09 6.26 -15.70
N SER A 753 -17.60 7.29 -15.01
CA SER A 753 -17.59 7.40 -13.56
C SER A 753 -18.88 6.93 -12.87
N GLN A 754 -19.90 6.50 -13.63
CA GLN A 754 -21.21 6.13 -13.10
C GLN A 754 -21.86 5.04 -13.97
N GLU A 755 -21.67 3.76 -13.59
CA GLU A 755 -22.28 2.62 -14.28
C GLU A 755 -23.77 2.81 -14.54
N GLY A 756 -24.20 2.59 -15.79
CA GLY A 756 -25.62 2.69 -16.14
C GLY A 756 -26.22 4.10 -16.12
N LEU A 757 -25.43 5.18 -15.96
CA LEU A 757 -25.86 6.53 -16.33
C LEU A 757 -25.53 6.80 -17.79
N ILE A 758 -26.58 6.82 -18.60
CA ILE A 758 -26.50 6.64 -20.05
C ILE A 758 -26.88 7.93 -20.79
N ALA A 759 -25.99 8.44 -21.64
CA ALA A 759 -26.36 9.41 -22.66
C ALA A 759 -26.92 8.67 -23.89
N ILE A 760 -28.26 8.64 -24.00
CA ILE A 760 -29.01 8.02 -25.11
C ILE A 760 -29.28 9.10 -26.16
N ASN A 761 -29.09 8.81 -27.46
CA ASN A 761 -29.52 9.76 -28.50
C ASN A 761 -31.04 10.02 -28.35
N SER A 762 -31.42 11.29 -28.19
CA SER A 762 -32.80 11.68 -27.87
C SER A 762 -33.75 11.64 -29.07
N THR A 763 -33.22 11.49 -30.28
CA THR A 763 -33.96 11.59 -31.53
C THR A 763 -34.41 10.22 -32.05
N SER A 764 -35.31 10.23 -33.03
CA SER A 764 -35.74 9.02 -33.77
C SER A 764 -35.47 9.16 -35.26
N VAL A 765 -34.40 9.90 -35.59
CA VAL A 765 -34.00 10.24 -36.96
C VAL A 765 -32.83 9.33 -37.35
N THR A 766 -33.12 8.28 -38.11
CA THR A 766 -32.10 7.34 -38.58
C THR A 766 -31.14 8.03 -39.55
N ASN A 767 -29.83 7.85 -39.35
CA ASN A 767 -28.75 8.53 -40.06
C ASN A 767 -28.63 10.01 -39.65
N SER A 768 -28.52 10.24 -38.35
CA SER A 768 -28.12 11.52 -37.74
C SER A 768 -27.24 11.31 -36.50
N GLU A 769 -26.65 10.11 -36.37
CA GLU A 769 -25.87 9.63 -35.24
C GLU A 769 -24.37 9.59 -35.57
N PRO A 770 -23.44 10.01 -34.67
CA PRO A 770 -22.01 9.97 -34.96
C PRO A 770 -21.50 8.53 -35.16
N THR A 771 -20.51 8.38 -36.03
CA THR A 771 -19.77 7.12 -36.17
C THR A 771 -18.57 7.06 -35.22
N TYR A 772 -18.22 5.87 -34.74
CA TYR A 772 -16.94 5.62 -34.07
C TYR A 772 -15.85 5.34 -35.10
N GLN A 773 -14.68 5.97 -34.96
CA GLN A 773 -13.45 5.54 -35.63
C GLN A 773 -12.38 5.16 -34.60
N ASP A 774 -11.69 4.06 -34.88
CA ASP A 774 -10.70 3.44 -34.01
C ASP A 774 -9.32 4.14 -34.07
N LEU A 775 -8.43 3.79 -33.13
CA LEU A 775 -7.08 4.34 -32.90
C LEU A 775 -6.21 4.43 -34.17
N ASN A 776 -6.50 3.58 -35.17
CA ASN A 776 -5.73 3.39 -36.40
C ASN A 776 -6.18 4.27 -37.58
N SER A 777 -7.21 5.11 -37.39
CA SER A 777 -7.74 6.01 -38.42
C SER A 777 -6.80 7.19 -38.74
N ALA A 778 -6.95 7.79 -39.94
CA ALA A 778 -6.28 9.04 -40.32
C ALA A 778 -6.85 10.29 -39.59
N GLU A 779 -7.93 10.12 -38.84
CA GLU A 779 -8.65 11.16 -38.09
C GLU A 779 -8.50 10.98 -36.56
N ALA A 780 -7.84 9.89 -36.12
CA ALA A 780 -7.50 9.63 -34.72
C ALA A 780 -6.53 10.68 -34.16
N VAL A 781 -6.79 11.20 -32.96
CA VAL A 781 -5.96 12.26 -32.35
C VAL A 781 -4.93 11.62 -31.41
N ASN A 782 -3.66 11.63 -31.83
CA ASN A 782 -2.55 10.98 -31.13
C ASN A 782 -2.84 9.48 -30.81
N GLY A 783 -3.46 8.76 -31.76
CA GLY A 783 -3.83 7.36 -31.54
C GLY A 783 -5.02 7.14 -30.61
N ASN A 784 -5.75 8.19 -30.20
CA ASN A 784 -7.06 8.04 -29.54
C ASN A 784 -8.17 8.00 -30.59
N GLY A 785 -9.14 7.12 -30.39
CA GLY A 785 -10.33 7.01 -31.23
C GLY A 785 -11.20 8.27 -31.19
N VAL A 786 -12.06 8.43 -32.19
CA VAL A 786 -12.89 9.64 -32.35
C VAL A 786 -14.32 9.31 -32.77
N MET A 787 -15.30 9.99 -32.17
CA MET A 787 -16.58 10.24 -32.84
C MET A 787 -16.35 11.04 -34.13
N VAL A 788 -17.07 10.73 -35.19
CA VAL A 788 -17.10 11.51 -36.45
C VAL A 788 -18.55 11.73 -36.88
N PHE A 789 -18.94 13.01 -36.99
CA PHE A 789 -20.21 13.44 -37.59
C PHE A 789 -20.05 13.48 -39.12
N ASP A 790 -21.11 13.18 -39.87
CA ASP A 790 -21.03 12.97 -41.34
C ASP A 790 -21.38 14.20 -42.19
N GLY A 791 -21.79 15.30 -41.53
CA GLY A 791 -22.15 16.57 -42.16
C GLY A 791 -23.58 16.58 -42.73
N THR A 792 -24.44 15.61 -42.42
CA THR A 792 -25.86 15.59 -42.83
C THR A 792 -26.85 16.09 -41.77
N ALA A 793 -26.37 16.93 -40.85
CA ALA A 793 -27.07 17.56 -39.73
C ALA A 793 -27.41 16.59 -38.59
N ASP A 794 -26.34 16.04 -38.01
CA ASP A 794 -26.36 15.14 -36.85
C ASP A 794 -26.77 15.88 -35.55
N LEU A 795 -27.47 15.17 -34.65
CA LEU A 795 -28.15 15.73 -33.46
C LEU A 795 -28.18 14.75 -32.26
#